data_AF-A0A2P5WAU6-F1
#
_entry.id   AF-A0A2P5WAU6-F1
#
_cell.length_a   1.000
_cell.length_b   1.000
_cell.length_c   1.000
_cell.angle_alpha   90.00
_cell.angle_beta   90.00
_cell.angle_gamma   90.00
#
_symmetry.space_group_name_H-M   'P 1'
#
loop_
_entity.id
_entity.type
_entity.pdbx_description
1 polymer ?
#
loop_
_entity_poly.entity_id
_entity_poly.type
_entity_poly.pdbx_seq_one_letter_code
_entity_poly.pdbx_strand_id
1 'polypeptide(L)'
;MEVTKVRFAFFFSFAALIPGLWANIAEFDDFWKQREEEAWNITLATYEPNPENVTNHLSYNVNKFLKETSANQTIDFEDGITNNTRRYLRGKHKKYTGPCMATNPIDRCWRCKKNWAKNRKRLAKCVLGFGHRTHGGSKGKYYLVTDNSDHDVLNPKLGTLRHAVIQKRPLWIIFARTMHIKLSQELIVQSHKTIDGRGADVHIAYGAGITLQFVHNVIIHNIHIHRIVPSSGGLIRDSEDHFGYRTVGDGDGISIFGSSNIWLDHISMSECHDGLIDAIQGSTAITISNCHFTHHDAVMLLGASDSYSKDKFMQVTIAFNRFGKELLQRMPRCRWGFFHVVNNDYTHWKMYAIGGSMHPTIISQGNRFIAPHDPNAKEPIDFEDGITNNTRRYLRGKHKKYTGPCMATNPIDRCWRCKKNWAKNRKRLAKCVLGFGHRTHGGSKGKYYLVTDNSDHDVLNPKLGTLRHAVIQKRPLWIIFARTMHIKLSQELIVQSHKTIDGRGADVHIAYGAGITLQFVHNVIIHNIHIHRIVPSSGGLIRDSEDHFGYRTVGDGDGISIFGSSNIWLDHISMSECHDGLIDAIQGSTAITISNCHFTHHDAVTNRLYASESEWKNWIWRSERDVLINGATFRTSGPLSPPHLKFNRKEMIKAKPGAYVRRLTRFAGTLNCIKRIKC
;
A
#
# COMPACT_ATOMS: atom_id res chain seq x y z
N MET A 1 33.77 -57.54 -12.66
CA MET A 1 34.49 -56.33 -13.14
C MET A 1 33.45 -55.24 -13.34
N GLU A 2 33.68 -54.06 -12.77
CA GLU A 2 32.97 -52.76 -12.94
C GLU A 2 31.44 -52.81 -13.28
N VAL A 3 30.50 -52.52 -12.37
CA VAL A 3 30.27 -51.30 -11.56
C VAL A 3 29.98 -50.03 -12.40
N THR A 4 28.70 -49.79 -12.76
CA THR A 4 28.20 -48.40 -12.87
C THR A 4 26.72 -48.20 -12.47
N LYS A 5 26.52 -47.81 -11.20
CA LYS A 5 25.52 -46.85 -10.70
C LYS A 5 24.12 -46.82 -11.37
N VAL A 6 23.20 -47.61 -10.82
CA VAL A 6 21.76 -47.26 -10.81
C VAL A 6 21.62 -45.90 -10.13
N ARG A 7 21.05 -44.90 -10.82
CA ARG A 7 20.70 -43.61 -10.21
C ARG A 7 19.25 -43.64 -9.73
N PHE A 8 19.06 -43.72 -8.41
CA PHE A 8 17.80 -43.33 -7.77
C PHE A 8 17.52 -41.85 -8.09
N ALA A 9 16.53 -41.60 -8.95
CA ALA A 9 15.96 -40.28 -9.10
C ALA A 9 15.04 -40.01 -7.91
N PHE A 10 15.59 -39.44 -6.83
CA PHE A 10 14.78 -38.88 -5.75
C PHE A 10 13.95 -37.72 -6.30
N PHE A 11 12.71 -38.03 -6.73
CA PHE A 11 11.66 -37.04 -6.86
C PHE A 11 11.29 -36.57 -5.44
N PHE A 12 12.08 -35.65 -4.89
CA PHE A 12 11.61 -34.75 -3.85
C PHE A 12 10.55 -33.84 -4.45
N SER A 13 9.34 -34.37 -4.56
CA SER A 13 8.15 -33.56 -4.71
C SER A 13 8.03 -32.69 -3.47
N PHE A 14 8.54 -31.46 -3.56
CA PHE A 14 8.12 -30.35 -2.69
C PHE A 14 6.67 -29.95 -3.04
N ALA A 15 5.76 -30.93 -2.93
CA ALA A 15 4.47 -30.67 -2.36
C ALA A 15 4.76 -30.17 -0.94
N ALA A 16 4.86 -28.86 -0.79
CA ALA A 16 4.92 -28.24 0.52
C ALA A 16 3.65 -28.65 1.25
N LEU A 17 3.79 -29.60 2.18
CA LEU A 17 2.74 -29.98 3.12
C LEU A 17 2.33 -28.69 3.83
N ILE A 18 1.18 -28.14 3.42
CA ILE A 18 0.63 -26.91 3.99
C ILE A 18 0.49 -27.18 5.48
N PRO A 19 1.23 -26.47 6.37
CA PRO A 19 0.95 -26.54 7.78
C PRO A 19 -0.46 -26.02 7.95
N GLY A 20 -1.38 -26.90 8.34
CA GLY A 20 -2.77 -26.51 8.52
C GLY A 20 -2.82 -25.44 9.60
N LEU A 21 -3.35 -24.26 9.26
CA LEU A 21 -3.55 -23.15 10.20
C LEU A 21 -4.76 -23.44 11.12
N TRP A 22 -4.61 -24.51 11.91
CA TRP A 22 -5.42 -24.85 13.08
C TRP A 22 -4.91 -23.99 14.24
N ALA A 23 -5.76 -23.18 14.86
CA ALA A 23 -5.32 -22.34 15.99
C ALA A 23 -5.27 -23.13 17.29
N ASN A 24 -4.08 -23.69 17.55
CA ASN A 24 -3.59 -24.22 18.83
C ASN A 24 -4.46 -25.28 19.53
N ILE A 25 -5.46 -25.85 18.85
CA ILE A 25 -6.38 -26.89 19.36
C ILE A 25 -6.62 -27.91 18.24
N ALA A 26 -6.54 -29.21 18.58
CA ALA A 26 -6.83 -30.31 17.65
C ALA A 26 -8.34 -30.60 17.51
N GLU A 27 -9.11 -30.45 18.59
CA GLU A 27 -10.57 -30.50 18.60
C GLU A 27 -11.10 -29.59 19.73
N PHE A 28 -12.12 -28.75 19.46
CA PHE A 28 -12.70 -27.88 20.49
C PHE A 28 -13.55 -28.69 21.48
N ASP A 29 -13.29 -28.55 22.78
CA ASP A 29 -14.23 -28.93 23.84
C ASP A 29 -15.51 -28.09 23.79
N ASP A 30 -16.56 -28.51 24.51
CA ASP A 30 -17.88 -27.88 24.41
C ASP A 30 -17.93 -26.45 24.95
N PHE A 31 -17.00 -26.08 25.84
CA PHE A 31 -16.81 -24.70 26.30
C PHE A 31 -16.23 -23.83 25.17
N TRP A 32 -15.22 -24.31 24.43
CA TRP A 32 -14.70 -23.60 23.27
C TRP A 32 -15.69 -23.58 22.09
N LYS A 33 -16.49 -24.63 21.88
CA LYS A 33 -17.59 -24.64 20.88
C LYS A 33 -18.64 -23.55 21.19
N GLN A 34 -19.11 -23.48 22.45
CA GLN A 34 -20.08 -22.45 22.87
C GLN A 34 -19.51 -21.04 22.68
N ARG A 35 -18.22 -20.85 22.95
CA ARG A 35 -17.53 -19.57 22.76
C ARG A 35 -17.34 -19.20 21.28
N GLU A 36 -17.09 -20.17 20.39
CA GLU A 36 -17.09 -19.90 18.94
C GLU A 36 -18.45 -19.36 18.51
N GLU A 37 -19.54 -19.99 18.95
CA GLU A 37 -20.90 -19.57 18.58
C GLU A 37 -21.24 -18.17 19.11
N GLU A 38 -20.98 -17.88 20.39
CA GLU A 38 -21.19 -16.54 20.96
C GLU A 38 -20.34 -15.49 20.21
N ALA A 39 -19.05 -15.77 19.99
CA ALA A 39 -18.16 -14.85 19.33
C ALA A 39 -18.53 -14.62 17.85
N TRP A 40 -19.02 -15.65 17.14
CA TRP A 40 -19.52 -15.51 15.77
C TRP A 40 -20.79 -14.65 15.71
N ASN A 41 -21.74 -14.84 16.64
CA ASN A 41 -22.91 -13.98 16.75
C ASN A 41 -22.52 -12.51 17.04
N ILE A 42 -21.48 -12.29 17.86
CA ILE A 42 -20.92 -10.95 18.09
C ILE A 42 -20.21 -10.38 16.85
N THR A 43 -19.50 -11.21 16.06
CA THR A 43 -18.94 -10.80 14.75
C THR A 43 -20.04 -10.31 13.81
N LEU A 44 -21.15 -11.04 13.69
CA LEU A 44 -22.29 -10.63 12.86
C LEU A 44 -22.94 -9.33 13.38
N ALA A 45 -23.09 -9.16 14.69
CA ALA A 45 -23.67 -7.96 15.31
C ALA A 45 -22.73 -6.73 15.32
N THR A 46 -21.44 -6.90 15.01
CA THR A 46 -20.44 -5.81 15.02
C THR A 46 -19.96 -5.39 13.64
N TYR A 47 -20.20 -6.21 12.62
CA TYR A 47 -20.00 -5.88 11.22
C TYR A 47 -20.78 -4.61 10.81
N GLU A 48 -20.08 -3.63 10.22
CA GLU A 48 -20.70 -2.43 9.64
C GLU A 48 -20.99 -2.66 8.15
N PRO A 49 -22.27 -2.76 7.72
CA PRO A 49 -22.60 -3.00 6.32
C PRO A 49 -22.25 -1.83 5.38
N ASN A 50 -22.12 -0.61 5.92
CA ASN A 50 -21.77 0.60 5.17
C ASN A 50 -20.42 1.14 5.68
N PRO A 51 -19.27 0.50 5.35
CA PRO A 51 -17.98 0.76 5.99
C PRO A 51 -17.49 2.22 5.85
N GLU A 52 -17.96 2.94 4.83
CA GLU A 52 -17.81 4.39 4.67
C GLU A 52 -18.30 5.22 5.87
N ASN A 53 -19.28 4.77 6.66
CA ASN A 53 -19.66 5.42 7.92
C ASN A 53 -18.46 5.55 8.87
N VAL A 54 -17.71 4.46 9.02
CA VAL A 54 -16.55 4.36 9.92
C VAL A 54 -15.33 5.07 9.34
N THR A 55 -15.04 4.89 8.04
CA THR A 55 -13.87 5.51 7.40
C THR A 55 -14.03 7.03 7.26
N ASN A 56 -15.21 7.53 6.90
CA ASN A 56 -15.49 8.97 6.86
C ASN A 56 -15.49 9.58 8.26
N HIS A 57 -15.98 8.88 9.30
CA HIS A 57 -15.91 9.38 10.68
C HIS A 57 -14.46 9.55 11.16
N LEU A 58 -13.56 8.59 10.86
CA LEU A 58 -12.12 8.75 11.14
C LEU A 58 -11.54 9.95 10.38
N SER A 59 -11.75 10.01 9.05
CA SER A 59 -11.22 11.06 8.19
C SER A 59 -11.75 12.46 8.54
N TYR A 60 -13.00 12.56 9.02
CA TYR A 60 -13.57 13.80 9.58
C TYR A 60 -12.80 14.24 10.82
N ASN A 61 -12.56 13.35 11.78
CA ASN A 61 -11.85 13.68 13.03
C ASN A 61 -10.39 14.11 12.77
N VAL A 62 -9.69 13.46 11.84
CA VAL A 62 -8.34 13.86 11.40
C VAL A 62 -8.36 15.25 10.74
N ASN A 63 -9.30 15.48 9.81
CA ASN A 63 -9.42 16.77 9.12
C ASN A 63 -9.80 17.91 10.08
N LYS A 64 -10.73 17.68 11.01
CA LYS A 64 -11.13 18.62 12.06
C LYS A 64 -9.94 19.02 12.93
N PHE A 65 -9.20 18.04 13.46
CA PHE A 65 -8.04 18.31 14.29
C PHE A 65 -6.96 19.14 13.56
N LEU A 66 -6.66 18.81 12.30
CA LEU A 66 -5.64 19.56 11.56
C LEU A 66 -6.09 21.00 11.24
N LYS A 67 -7.39 21.24 10.98
CA LYS A 67 -7.95 22.60 10.89
C LYS A 67 -7.79 23.37 12.20
N GLU A 68 -8.18 22.78 13.34
CA GLU A 68 -7.99 23.36 14.68
C GLU A 68 -6.52 23.68 14.99
N THR A 69 -5.58 22.96 14.36
CA THR A 69 -4.14 23.17 14.58
C THR A 69 -3.59 24.31 13.72
N SER A 70 -3.95 24.35 12.43
CA SER A 70 -3.56 25.46 11.54
C SER A 70 -4.15 26.81 11.99
N ALA A 71 -5.38 26.81 12.52
CA ALA A 71 -6.04 28.03 13.01
C ALA A 71 -5.46 28.58 14.33
N ASN A 72 -4.58 27.84 15.02
CA ASN A 72 -4.02 28.21 16.33
C ASN A 72 -2.47 28.30 16.32
N GLN A 73 -1.83 28.44 15.15
CA GLN A 73 -0.36 28.51 15.05
C GLN A 73 0.13 29.51 14.00
N THR A 74 0.25 30.79 14.40
CA THR A 74 1.32 31.68 13.93
C THR A 74 2.63 31.31 14.65
N ILE A 75 3.13 30.10 14.36
CA ILE A 75 4.41 29.62 14.88
C ILE A 75 5.18 29.02 13.72
N ASP A 76 6.13 29.80 13.21
CA ASP A 76 7.10 29.35 12.24
C ASP A 76 7.96 28.23 12.86
N PHE A 77 7.73 27.02 12.37
CA PHE A 77 8.74 25.98 12.37
C PHE A 77 9.25 25.88 10.94
N GLU A 78 10.33 26.59 10.65
CA GLU A 78 11.16 26.31 9.48
C GLU A 78 11.45 24.80 9.41
N ASP A 79 11.55 24.24 8.21
CA ASP A 79 11.99 22.84 8.02
C ASP A 79 13.53 22.75 8.18
N GLY A 80 13.99 23.19 9.35
CA GLY A 80 15.38 23.46 9.68
C GLY A 80 16.21 22.19 9.70
N ILE A 81 17.01 22.02 8.64
CA ILE A 81 18.05 20.99 8.54
C ILE A 81 19.12 21.29 9.61
N THR A 82 18.90 20.76 10.81
CA THR A 82 19.92 20.68 11.86
C THR A 82 20.32 19.22 12.06
N ASN A 83 21.62 18.94 12.00
CA ASN A 83 22.20 17.59 12.12
C ASN A 83 22.18 17.06 13.57
N ASN A 84 21.00 17.08 14.19
CA ASN A 84 20.77 16.59 15.55
C ASN A 84 20.47 15.08 15.54
N THR A 85 21.55 14.31 15.47
CA THR A 85 21.55 12.87 15.83
C THR A 85 21.00 12.63 17.23
N ARG A 86 20.57 11.39 17.52
CA ARG A 86 19.88 10.95 18.77
C ARG A 86 20.58 11.38 20.08
N ARG A 87 20.41 12.62 20.56
CA ARG A 87 20.95 13.14 21.83
C ARG A 87 19.90 13.78 22.75
N TYR A 88 18.80 13.05 22.98
CA TYR A 88 17.85 13.34 24.08
C TYR A 88 17.61 12.16 25.04
N LEU A 89 18.41 11.09 24.95
CA LEU A 89 18.29 9.89 25.80
C LEU A 89 19.16 9.90 27.08
N ARG A 90 20.02 10.91 27.29
CA ARG A 90 20.75 11.11 28.56
C ARG A 90 20.80 12.60 28.93
N GLY A 91 19.77 13.06 29.64
CA GLY A 91 19.70 14.39 30.25
C GLY A 91 18.69 14.40 31.40
N LYS A 92 19.05 15.00 32.55
CA LYS A 92 18.21 14.99 33.76
C LYS A 92 16.81 15.57 33.48
N HIS A 93 15.77 14.92 33.98
CA HIS A 93 14.36 15.16 33.63
C HIS A 93 13.85 16.60 33.86
N LYS A 94 14.06 17.52 32.91
CA LYS A 94 13.32 18.79 32.87
C LYS A 94 11.85 18.50 32.54
N LYS A 95 10.94 18.85 33.45
CA LYS A 95 9.50 18.70 33.29
C LYS A 95 9.01 19.59 32.15
N TYR A 96 8.59 19.00 31.03
CA TYR A 96 8.02 19.76 29.92
C TYR A 96 6.63 20.32 30.32
N THR A 97 6.53 21.64 30.47
CA THR A 97 5.33 22.36 30.91
C THR A 97 4.46 22.92 29.78
N GLY A 98 4.97 22.89 28.54
CA GLY A 98 4.44 23.61 27.38
C GLY A 98 3.09 23.11 26.81
N PRO A 99 2.70 23.59 25.61
CA PRO A 99 1.47 23.16 24.92
C PRO A 99 1.42 21.64 24.69
N CYS A 100 0.25 21.09 24.36
CA CYS A 100 0.20 19.67 24.05
C CYS A 100 0.82 19.39 22.69
N MET A 101 1.78 18.46 22.62
CA MET A 101 2.46 18.10 21.37
C MET A 101 1.76 17.00 20.58
N ALA A 102 0.70 16.40 21.14
CA ALA A 102 -0.03 15.29 20.54
C ALA A 102 -0.85 15.72 19.31
N THR A 103 -0.76 14.93 18.24
CA THR A 103 -1.00 15.41 16.85
C THR A 103 -1.86 14.51 15.98
N ASN A 104 -2.50 13.49 16.53
CA ASN A 104 -3.60 12.76 15.89
C ASN A 104 -4.84 12.79 16.82
N PRO A 105 -6.06 12.50 16.34
CA PRO A 105 -7.26 12.66 17.15
C PRO A 105 -7.36 11.67 18.32
N ILE A 106 -6.83 10.44 18.16
CA ILE A 106 -6.82 9.39 19.20
C ILE A 106 -5.97 9.87 20.38
N ASP A 107 -4.74 10.27 20.10
CA ASP A 107 -3.80 10.80 21.08
C ASP A 107 -4.34 12.05 21.80
N ARG A 108 -4.77 13.06 21.03
CA ARG A 108 -5.19 14.35 21.58
C ARG A 108 -6.45 14.22 22.45
N CYS A 109 -7.29 13.21 22.20
CA CYS A 109 -8.43 12.90 23.03
C CYS A 109 -8.06 12.59 24.50
N TRP A 110 -6.87 12.04 24.80
CA TRP A 110 -6.45 11.71 26.17
C TRP A 110 -5.11 12.30 26.63
N ARG A 111 -4.05 12.23 25.82
CA ARG A 111 -2.65 12.54 26.21
C ARG A 111 -2.47 13.94 26.81
N CYS A 112 -3.10 14.92 26.17
CA CYS A 112 -3.04 16.34 26.52
C CYS A 112 -3.56 16.68 27.93
N LYS A 113 -4.19 15.73 28.64
CA LYS A 113 -4.80 15.97 29.97
C LYS A 113 -3.83 15.55 31.07
N LYS A 114 -3.34 16.53 31.85
CA LYS A 114 -2.42 16.34 33.00
C LYS A 114 -2.89 15.29 34.04
N ASN A 115 -4.18 14.96 34.05
CA ASN A 115 -4.80 14.01 34.97
C ASN A 115 -5.07 12.62 34.35
N TRP A 116 -4.46 12.26 33.21
CA TRP A 116 -4.60 10.94 32.56
C TRP A 116 -4.41 9.78 33.56
N ALA A 117 -3.47 9.90 34.51
CA ALA A 117 -3.18 8.85 35.50
C ALA A 117 -4.30 8.65 36.55
N LYS A 118 -5.13 9.67 36.82
CA LYS A 118 -6.37 9.54 37.61
C LYS A 118 -7.52 9.02 36.74
N ASN A 119 -7.51 9.37 35.45
CA ASN A 119 -8.60 9.14 34.49
C ASN A 119 -8.22 8.10 33.41
N ARG A 120 -7.46 7.04 33.75
CA ARG A 120 -6.89 6.09 32.75
C ARG A 120 -7.92 5.56 31.75
N LYS A 121 -9.09 5.20 32.29
CA LYS A 121 -10.27 4.69 31.57
C LYS A 121 -10.82 5.62 30.50
N ARG A 122 -10.47 6.92 30.50
CA ARG A 122 -10.82 7.87 29.44
C ARG A 122 -10.30 7.42 28.07
N LEU A 123 -9.18 6.68 28.04
CA LEU A 123 -8.60 6.10 26.82
C LEU A 123 -9.65 5.35 25.98
N ALA A 124 -10.53 4.57 26.63
CA ALA A 124 -11.60 3.79 26.00
C ALA A 124 -12.74 4.64 25.38
N LYS A 125 -12.61 5.97 25.33
CA LYS A 125 -13.48 6.90 24.58
C LYS A 125 -12.73 7.62 23.45
N CYS A 126 -11.52 7.16 23.10
CA CYS A 126 -10.63 7.81 22.13
C CYS A 126 -10.31 6.94 20.90
N VAL A 127 -10.74 5.68 20.89
CA VAL A 127 -10.63 4.79 19.72
C VAL A 127 -11.49 5.30 18.56
N LEU A 128 -10.98 5.14 17.34
CA LEU A 128 -11.65 5.45 16.07
C LEU A 128 -11.40 4.30 15.08
N GLY A 129 -12.05 4.30 13.92
CA GLY A 129 -11.99 3.16 12.98
C GLY A 129 -12.94 2.03 13.36
N PHE A 130 -12.76 0.83 12.80
CA PHE A 130 -13.69 -0.28 13.03
C PHE A 130 -13.75 -0.71 14.49
N GLY A 131 -12.66 -0.60 15.24
CA GLY A 131 -12.62 -0.78 16.69
C GLY A 131 -13.30 0.31 17.53
N HIS A 132 -14.02 1.28 16.96
CA HIS A 132 -14.64 2.41 17.70
C HIS A 132 -15.59 2.01 18.84
N ARG A 133 -16.15 0.79 18.81
CA ARG A 133 -17.02 0.24 19.88
C ARG A 133 -16.23 -0.44 21.01
N THR A 134 -14.90 -0.42 20.97
CA THR A 134 -14.02 -1.07 21.95
C THR A 134 -13.88 -0.24 23.23
N HIS A 135 -14.45 -0.76 24.31
CA HIS A 135 -14.47 -0.15 25.64
C HIS A 135 -13.51 -0.81 26.65
N GLY A 136 -12.98 -2.00 26.32
CA GLY A 136 -12.09 -2.79 27.18
C GLY A 136 -12.69 -3.06 28.56
N GLY A 137 -11.82 -3.12 29.57
CA GLY A 137 -12.19 -3.24 30.98
C GLY A 137 -12.68 -1.94 31.64
N SER A 138 -13.18 -0.96 30.87
CA SER A 138 -13.57 0.36 31.44
C SER A 138 -14.69 0.27 32.48
N LYS A 139 -15.63 -0.68 32.35
CA LYS A 139 -16.66 -0.98 33.36
C LYS A 139 -16.10 -1.71 34.60
N GLY A 140 -14.90 -2.29 34.51
CA GLY A 140 -14.30 -3.16 35.53
C GLY A 140 -13.66 -2.46 36.72
N LYS A 141 -13.15 -3.23 37.68
CA LYS A 141 -12.20 -2.72 38.70
C LYS A 141 -10.80 -2.58 38.07
N TYR A 142 -9.91 -1.80 38.71
CA TYR A 142 -8.49 -1.86 38.35
C TYR A 142 -7.89 -3.15 38.91
N TYR A 143 -7.01 -3.80 38.14
CA TYR A 143 -6.14 -4.88 38.62
C TYR A 143 -4.70 -4.37 38.61
N LEU A 144 -3.97 -4.56 39.70
CA LEU A 144 -2.57 -4.14 39.80
C LEU A 144 -1.66 -5.36 39.69
N VAL A 145 -0.93 -5.47 38.58
CA VAL A 145 0.13 -6.45 38.41
C VAL A 145 1.32 -6.02 39.28
N THR A 146 1.65 -6.86 40.26
CA THR A 146 2.72 -6.67 41.25
C THR A 146 3.82 -7.71 41.12
N ASP A 147 3.55 -8.80 40.40
CA ASP A 147 4.40 -9.95 40.15
C ASP A 147 4.54 -10.17 38.64
N ASN A 148 5.76 -10.42 38.16
CA ASN A 148 6.07 -10.62 36.74
C ASN A 148 6.43 -12.08 36.39
N SER A 149 6.22 -13.01 37.33
CA SER A 149 6.37 -14.46 37.13
C SER A 149 5.19 -15.07 36.36
N ASP A 150 5.46 -16.22 35.75
CA ASP A 150 4.49 -17.02 34.97
C ASP A 150 4.80 -18.53 35.10
N HIS A 151 5.17 -18.96 36.33
CA HIS A 151 5.69 -20.31 36.59
C HIS A 151 4.61 -21.41 36.64
N ASP A 152 3.37 -21.06 37.01
CA ASP A 152 2.23 -21.97 36.98
C ASP A 152 1.15 -21.39 36.04
N VAL A 153 0.92 -22.09 34.93
CA VAL A 153 -0.09 -21.74 33.91
C VAL A 153 -1.48 -22.31 34.20
N LEU A 154 -1.59 -23.21 35.19
CA LEU A 154 -2.82 -23.86 35.64
C LEU A 154 -3.38 -23.24 36.93
N ASN A 155 -2.54 -22.65 37.78
CA ASN A 155 -2.95 -21.93 38.99
C ASN A 155 -2.21 -20.59 39.11
N PRO A 156 -2.42 -19.66 38.15
CA PRO A 156 -1.65 -18.42 38.10
C PRO A 156 -1.87 -17.56 39.37
N LYS A 157 -0.77 -17.24 40.02
CA LYS A 157 -0.72 -16.52 41.31
C LYS A 157 -1.36 -15.13 41.25
N LEU A 158 -2.10 -14.76 42.30
CA LEU A 158 -2.68 -13.41 42.46
C LEU A 158 -1.57 -12.33 42.42
N GLY A 159 -1.76 -11.32 41.58
CA GLY A 159 -0.79 -10.26 41.31
C GLY A 159 0.03 -10.46 40.02
N THR A 160 -0.07 -11.62 39.36
CA THR A 160 0.51 -11.86 38.03
C THR A 160 -0.36 -11.32 36.89
N LEU A 161 0.22 -11.18 35.69
CA LEU A 161 -0.54 -10.85 34.49
C LEU A 161 -1.48 -11.99 34.05
N ARG A 162 -1.06 -13.26 34.16
CA ARG A 162 -1.91 -14.41 33.79
C ARG A 162 -3.18 -14.48 34.64
N HIS A 163 -3.07 -14.34 35.96
CA HIS A 163 -4.26 -14.25 36.82
C HIS A 163 -5.15 -13.06 36.42
N ALA A 164 -4.60 -11.92 35.99
CA ALA A 164 -5.39 -10.75 35.64
C ALA A 164 -6.27 -10.95 34.40
N VAL A 165 -5.79 -11.70 33.40
CA VAL A 165 -6.45 -11.81 32.09
C VAL A 165 -7.52 -12.91 31.99
N ILE A 166 -7.39 -14.00 32.76
CA ILE A 166 -8.34 -15.13 32.78
C ILE A 166 -9.66 -14.85 33.52
N GLN A 167 -9.77 -13.69 34.15
CA GLN A 167 -10.93 -13.34 34.97
C GLN A 167 -12.17 -13.17 34.08
N LYS A 168 -13.35 -13.69 34.46
CA LYS A 168 -14.58 -13.48 33.67
C LYS A 168 -15.02 -12.02 33.71
N ARG A 169 -14.94 -11.40 34.89
CA ARG A 169 -15.30 -9.98 35.11
C ARG A 169 -14.45 -9.01 34.26
N PRO A 170 -15.01 -7.84 33.86
CA PRO A 170 -14.23 -6.78 33.25
C PRO A 170 -13.11 -6.27 34.17
N LEU A 171 -11.91 -6.01 33.64
CA LEU A 171 -10.77 -5.50 34.41
C LEU A 171 -9.87 -4.54 33.61
N TRP A 172 -9.47 -3.44 34.26
CA TRP A 172 -8.46 -2.50 33.76
C TRP A 172 -7.11 -2.78 34.43
N ILE A 173 -6.30 -3.59 33.77
CA ILE A 173 -5.02 -4.11 34.24
C ILE A 173 -3.93 -3.04 34.09
N ILE A 174 -3.21 -2.77 35.16
CA ILE A 174 -2.10 -1.80 35.23
C ILE A 174 -0.93 -2.39 36.00
N PHE A 175 0.27 -1.86 35.77
CA PHE A 175 1.52 -2.40 36.34
C PHE A 175 2.04 -1.50 37.46
N ALA A 176 2.54 -2.11 38.55
CA ALA A 176 3.01 -1.38 39.73
C ALA A 176 4.34 -0.64 39.52
N ARG A 177 5.22 -1.22 38.68
CA ARG A 177 6.58 -0.80 38.36
C ARG A 177 6.93 -1.28 36.94
N THR A 178 8.12 -0.92 36.45
CA THR A 178 8.71 -1.55 35.25
C THR A 178 8.78 -3.07 35.40
N MET A 179 8.46 -3.81 34.34
CA MET A 179 8.38 -5.27 34.35
C MET A 179 8.87 -5.88 33.03
N HIS A 180 9.63 -6.96 33.16
CA HIS A 180 9.92 -7.88 32.07
C HIS A 180 9.21 -9.20 32.41
N ILE A 181 8.23 -9.58 31.59
CA ILE A 181 7.39 -10.75 31.77
C ILE A 181 7.80 -11.76 30.70
N LYS A 182 8.33 -12.90 31.14
CA LYS A 182 8.56 -14.07 30.28
C LYS A 182 7.40 -15.03 30.48
N LEU A 183 6.52 -15.11 29.49
CA LEU A 183 5.41 -16.06 29.48
C LEU A 183 5.94 -17.47 29.20
N SER A 184 5.51 -18.45 29.98
CA SER A 184 5.95 -19.85 29.84
C SER A 184 5.15 -20.61 28.77
N GLN A 185 3.87 -20.27 28.63
CA GLN A 185 2.97 -20.69 27.54
C GLN A 185 2.13 -19.49 27.08
N GLU A 186 1.37 -19.61 26.00
CA GLU A 186 0.54 -18.51 25.47
C GLU A 186 -0.38 -17.87 26.53
N LEU A 187 -0.50 -16.54 26.50
CA LEU A 187 -1.34 -15.78 27.44
C LEU A 187 -2.74 -15.62 26.84
N ILE A 188 -3.64 -16.55 27.14
CA ILE A 188 -5.05 -16.50 26.73
C ILE A 188 -5.77 -15.41 27.56
N VAL A 189 -6.46 -14.48 26.89
CA VAL A 189 -7.09 -13.31 27.51
C VAL A 189 -8.61 -13.35 27.33
N GLN A 190 -9.37 -13.21 28.43
CA GLN A 190 -10.83 -13.16 28.38
C GLN A 190 -11.39 -11.83 27.83
N SER A 191 -12.67 -11.81 27.46
CA SER A 191 -13.40 -10.60 27.06
C SER A 191 -13.34 -9.47 28.11
N HIS A 192 -13.61 -8.24 27.69
CA HIS A 192 -13.71 -7.05 28.57
C HIS A 192 -12.44 -6.73 29.38
N LYS A 193 -11.26 -6.88 28.78
CA LYS A 193 -9.97 -6.53 29.41
C LYS A 193 -9.38 -5.27 28.82
N THR A 194 -8.62 -4.54 29.65
CA THR A 194 -7.65 -3.55 29.18
C THR A 194 -6.30 -3.86 29.81
N ILE A 195 -5.25 -4.02 29.01
CA ILE A 195 -3.85 -4.03 29.46
C ILE A 195 -3.29 -2.63 29.21
N ASP A 196 -3.01 -1.86 30.27
CA ASP A 196 -2.60 -0.45 30.20
C ASP A 196 -1.22 -0.24 30.86
N GLY A 197 -0.17 -0.34 30.04
CA GLY A 197 1.23 -0.21 30.47
C GLY A 197 1.65 1.20 30.90
N ARG A 198 0.87 2.25 30.63
CA ARG A 198 1.29 3.65 30.87
C ARG A 198 1.69 3.88 32.32
N GLY A 199 2.84 4.52 32.53
CA GLY A 199 3.38 4.80 33.87
C GLY A 199 4.17 3.66 34.49
N ALA A 200 4.45 2.62 33.70
CA ALA A 200 5.52 1.65 33.86
C ALA A 200 6.22 1.51 32.49
N ASP A 201 7.36 0.82 32.45
CA ASP A 201 7.94 0.29 31.23
C ASP A 201 7.73 -1.23 31.24
N VAL A 202 7.07 -1.80 30.23
CA VAL A 202 6.49 -3.16 30.32
C VAL A 202 6.82 -3.93 29.07
N HIS A 203 7.60 -4.99 29.22
CA HIS A 203 7.99 -5.92 28.16
C HIS A 203 7.36 -7.29 28.40
N ILE A 204 6.74 -7.86 27.37
CA ILE A 204 6.45 -9.28 27.26
C ILE A 204 7.47 -9.85 26.26
N ALA A 205 8.35 -10.75 26.71
CA ALA A 205 9.52 -11.14 25.92
C ALA A 205 10.19 -12.46 26.35
N TYR A 206 10.99 -13.03 25.45
CA TYR A 206 11.80 -14.24 25.65
C TYR A 206 10.99 -15.49 26.02
N GLY A 207 9.71 -15.52 25.66
CA GLY A 207 8.72 -16.53 26.01
C GLY A 207 7.56 -16.49 25.01
N ALA A 208 6.41 -17.04 25.37
CA ALA A 208 5.24 -17.12 24.49
C ALA A 208 4.50 -15.78 24.29
N GLY A 209 3.57 -15.75 23.32
CA GLY A 209 2.77 -14.57 22.94
C GLY A 209 1.45 -14.38 23.69
N ILE A 210 0.61 -13.46 23.18
CA ILE A 210 -0.74 -13.18 23.69
C ILE A 210 -1.79 -13.74 22.72
N THR A 211 -2.81 -14.43 23.24
CA THR A 211 -3.88 -15.02 22.44
C THR A 211 -5.24 -14.44 22.79
N LEU A 212 -5.90 -13.83 21.80
CA LEU A 212 -7.27 -13.31 21.86
C LEU A 212 -8.18 -14.25 21.05
N GLN A 213 -8.58 -15.37 21.64
CA GLN A 213 -9.38 -16.40 20.97
C GLN A 213 -10.82 -16.42 21.50
N PHE A 214 -11.79 -16.29 20.58
CA PHE A 214 -13.22 -16.23 20.85
C PHE A 214 -13.55 -15.31 22.04
N VAL A 215 -13.13 -14.05 21.89
CA VAL A 215 -13.35 -12.96 22.87
C VAL A 215 -13.70 -11.66 22.19
N HIS A 216 -14.20 -10.73 22.98
CA HIS A 216 -14.61 -9.43 22.48
C HIS A 216 -14.30 -8.31 23.45
N ASN A 217 -14.21 -7.10 22.89
CA ASN A 217 -14.11 -5.86 23.65
C ASN A 217 -12.82 -5.82 24.52
N VAL A 218 -11.66 -5.93 23.88
CA VAL A 218 -10.33 -5.99 24.51
C VAL A 218 -9.45 -4.83 24.03
N ILE A 219 -8.74 -4.19 24.95
CA ILE A 219 -7.74 -3.14 24.67
C ILE A 219 -6.36 -3.61 25.13
N ILE A 220 -5.34 -3.53 24.26
CA ILE A 220 -3.93 -3.70 24.64
C ILE A 220 -3.20 -2.41 24.31
N HIS A 221 -2.61 -1.77 25.32
CA HIS A 221 -2.12 -0.40 25.21
C HIS A 221 -0.80 -0.15 25.94
N ASN A 222 0.13 0.51 25.23
CA ASN A 222 1.40 1.04 25.77
C ASN A 222 2.30 -0.04 26.40
N ILE A 223 2.54 -1.15 25.70
CA ILE A 223 3.49 -2.21 26.10
C ILE A 223 4.46 -2.56 24.97
N HIS A 224 5.61 -3.12 25.33
CA HIS A 224 6.57 -3.75 24.42
C HIS A 224 6.29 -5.26 24.31
N ILE A 225 6.30 -5.81 23.10
CA ILE A 225 6.21 -7.26 22.84
C ILE A 225 7.31 -7.63 21.86
N HIS A 226 8.29 -8.44 22.27
CA HIS A 226 9.44 -8.74 21.41
C HIS A 226 10.16 -10.03 21.81
N ARG A 227 10.93 -10.64 20.88
CA ARG A 227 11.68 -11.88 21.16
C ARG A 227 10.75 -12.99 21.66
N ILE A 228 9.58 -13.09 21.04
CA ILE A 228 8.61 -14.13 21.31
C ILE A 228 9.06 -15.42 20.61
N VAL A 229 8.87 -16.55 21.28
CA VAL A 229 9.27 -17.89 20.83
C VAL A 229 8.06 -18.84 20.82
N PRO A 230 8.09 -19.94 20.06
CA PRO A 230 7.03 -20.94 20.08
C PRO A 230 6.76 -21.48 21.49
N SER A 231 5.49 -21.66 21.82
CA SER A 231 5.06 -22.32 23.06
C SER A 231 4.93 -23.82 22.83
N SER A 232 5.35 -24.66 23.78
CA SER A 232 5.27 -26.13 23.63
C SER A 232 3.85 -26.68 23.60
N GLY A 233 2.87 -25.90 24.07
CA GLY A 233 1.55 -26.40 24.38
C GLY A 233 1.52 -27.17 25.70
N GLY A 234 0.40 -27.85 25.94
CA GLY A 234 0.05 -28.51 27.19
C GLY A 234 -1.31 -28.04 27.72
N LEU A 235 -1.62 -28.34 28.98
CA LEU A 235 -2.80 -27.80 29.65
C LEU A 235 -2.56 -26.34 30.07
N ILE A 236 -3.47 -25.42 29.70
CA ILE A 236 -3.35 -23.98 29.97
C ILE A 236 -4.69 -23.44 30.50
N ARG A 237 -4.66 -22.64 31.56
CA ARG A 237 -5.86 -21.95 32.07
C ARG A 237 -6.22 -20.73 31.22
N ASP A 238 -7.47 -20.70 30.77
CA ASP A 238 -8.06 -19.59 30.00
C ASP A 238 -9.17 -18.83 30.77
N SER A 239 -9.80 -19.48 31.76
CA SER A 239 -10.87 -18.90 32.60
C SER A 239 -10.62 -19.18 34.09
N GLU A 240 -11.32 -18.47 34.98
CA GLU A 240 -11.30 -18.72 36.43
C GLU A 240 -11.64 -20.19 36.77
N ASP A 241 -12.45 -20.83 35.94
CA ASP A 241 -13.00 -22.18 36.08
C ASP A 241 -12.69 -23.14 34.92
N HIS A 242 -12.00 -22.69 33.85
CA HIS A 242 -11.67 -23.52 32.69
C HIS A 242 -10.18 -23.52 32.35
N PHE A 243 -9.66 -24.70 32.00
CA PHE A 243 -8.36 -24.91 31.39
C PHE A 243 -8.49 -26.02 30.33
N GLY A 244 -7.91 -25.80 29.16
CA GLY A 244 -7.96 -26.74 28.03
C GLY A 244 -6.57 -27.23 27.61
N TYR A 245 -6.53 -28.30 26.82
CA TYR A 245 -5.30 -28.72 26.14
C TYR A 245 -5.04 -27.82 24.92
N ARG A 246 -3.79 -27.41 24.76
CA ARG A 246 -3.31 -26.55 23.68
C ARG A 246 -2.14 -27.23 22.98
N THR A 247 -2.08 -27.17 21.66
CA THR A 247 -0.94 -27.68 20.88
C THR A 247 0.25 -26.73 20.96
N VAL A 248 1.35 -27.08 20.26
CA VAL A 248 2.41 -26.10 19.96
C VAL A 248 1.77 -24.86 19.32
N GLY A 249 2.25 -23.68 19.70
CA GLY A 249 1.82 -22.39 19.15
C GLY A 249 2.96 -21.64 18.49
N ASP A 250 2.70 -21.01 17.34
CA ASP A 250 3.71 -20.60 16.34
C ASP A 250 4.71 -19.52 16.79
N GLY A 251 4.40 -18.82 17.89
CA GLY A 251 5.25 -17.76 18.46
C GLY A 251 4.94 -16.34 17.94
N ASP A 252 3.67 -16.09 17.60
CA ASP A 252 3.10 -14.77 17.34
C ASP A 252 3.28 -13.79 18.51
N GLY A 253 3.45 -12.50 18.22
CA GLY A 253 3.38 -11.44 19.24
C GLY A 253 1.98 -11.31 19.87
N ILE A 254 0.96 -11.15 19.03
CA ILE A 254 -0.46 -11.16 19.40
C ILE A 254 -1.23 -11.93 18.31
N SER A 255 -1.87 -13.04 18.69
CA SER A 255 -2.78 -13.79 17.82
C SER A 255 -4.23 -13.46 18.15
N ILE A 256 -5.06 -13.24 17.14
CA ILE A 256 -6.47 -12.83 17.27
C ILE A 256 -7.34 -13.80 16.45
N PHE A 257 -8.15 -14.61 17.13
CA PHE A 257 -8.92 -15.70 16.53
C PHE A 257 -10.41 -15.55 16.86
N GLY A 258 -11.27 -15.49 15.83
CA GLY A 258 -12.72 -15.32 15.99
C GLY A 258 -13.13 -14.21 16.95
N SER A 259 -12.39 -13.09 17.00
CA SER A 259 -12.52 -12.09 18.07
C SER A 259 -12.88 -10.68 17.58
N SER A 260 -13.71 -9.97 18.36
CA SER A 260 -14.46 -8.79 17.89
C SER A 260 -14.43 -7.57 18.82
N ASN A 261 -14.33 -6.36 18.26
CA ASN A 261 -14.07 -5.12 19.01
C ASN A 261 -12.73 -5.18 19.75
N ILE A 262 -11.64 -5.16 18.97
CA ILE A 262 -10.26 -5.23 19.50
C ILE A 262 -9.54 -3.93 19.19
N TRP A 263 -8.81 -3.38 20.18
CA TRP A 263 -8.00 -2.17 19.99
C TRP A 263 -6.58 -2.37 20.50
N LEU A 264 -5.62 -2.32 19.57
CA LEU A 264 -4.20 -2.36 19.83
C LEU A 264 -3.63 -0.94 19.65
N ASP A 265 -3.07 -0.34 20.69
CA ASP A 265 -2.68 1.09 20.68
C ASP A 265 -1.33 1.39 21.35
N HIS A 266 -0.47 2.18 20.72
CA HIS A 266 0.86 2.53 21.28
C HIS A 266 1.73 1.31 21.67
N ILE A 267 1.60 0.18 20.96
CA ILE A 267 2.42 -1.02 21.19
C ILE A 267 3.74 -0.87 20.40
N SER A 268 4.85 -1.33 20.97
CA SER A 268 6.15 -1.44 20.30
C SER A 268 6.48 -2.92 20.07
N MET A 269 6.67 -3.35 18.82
CA MET A 269 6.83 -4.78 18.49
C MET A 269 8.00 -5.06 17.54
N SER A 270 8.71 -6.17 17.78
CA SER A 270 9.87 -6.61 16.99
C SER A 270 10.30 -8.05 17.30
N GLU A 271 10.93 -8.73 16.34
CA GLU A 271 11.66 -10.00 16.56
C GLU A 271 10.80 -11.11 17.23
N CYS A 272 9.55 -11.31 16.81
CA CYS A 272 8.80 -12.53 17.18
C CYS A 272 9.23 -13.72 16.29
N HIS A 273 8.64 -14.90 16.50
CA HIS A 273 9.02 -16.10 15.74
C HIS A 273 8.31 -16.19 14.38
N ASP A 274 6.98 -16.05 14.33
CA ASP A 274 6.22 -15.91 13.05
C ASP A 274 5.59 -14.52 12.91
N GLY A 275 4.36 -14.28 13.37
CA GLY A 275 3.69 -12.97 13.26
C GLY A 275 4.10 -11.96 14.34
N LEU A 276 3.95 -10.65 14.06
CA LEU A 276 3.78 -9.67 15.17
C LEU A 276 2.30 -9.59 15.58
N ILE A 277 1.38 -9.39 14.63
CA ILE A 277 -0.07 -9.34 14.89
C ILE A 277 -0.82 -10.09 13.79
N ASP A 278 -1.29 -11.29 14.09
CA ASP A 278 -2.09 -12.08 13.16
C ASP A 278 -3.56 -12.11 13.61
N ALA A 279 -4.49 -11.81 12.71
CA ALA A 279 -5.93 -11.74 12.99
C ALA A 279 -6.74 -12.52 11.95
N ILE A 280 -7.43 -13.57 12.40
CA ILE A 280 -7.92 -14.64 11.52
C ILE A 280 -9.30 -15.17 11.97
N GLN A 281 -9.89 -16.00 11.14
CA GLN A 281 -11.13 -16.75 11.39
C GLN A 281 -12.32 -15.90 11.85
N GLY A 282 -12.72 -14.93 11.04
CA GLY A 282 -13.90 -14.09 11.29
C GLY A 282 -13.70 -13.00 12.35
N SER A 283 -12.48 -12.77 12.81
CA SER A 283 -12.15 -11.65 13.69
C SER A 283 -12.49 -10.31 13.02
N THR A 284 -13.14 -9.38 13.72
CA THR A 284 -13.64 -8.13 13.12
C THR A 284 -13.74 -6.96 14.11
N ALA A 285 -14.19 -5.81 13.63
CA ALA A 285 -14.25 -4.55 14.40
C ALA A 285 -12.91 -4.23 15.09
N ILE A 286 -11.81 -4.27 14.35
CA ILE A 286 -10.45 -4.08 14.89
C ILE A 286 -9.91 -2.69 14.55
N THR A 287 -9.24 -2.05 15.51
CA THR A 287 -8.34 -0.92 15.26
C THR A 287 -6.93 -1.23 15.76
N ILE A 288 -5.93 -0.99 14.92
CA ILE A 288 -4.51 -1.02 15.26
C ILE A 288 -3.97 0.39 15.03
N SER A 289 -3.64 1.09 16.11
CA SER A 289 -3.27 2.52 16.05
C SER A 289 -2.01 2.87 16.80
N ASN A 290 -1.30 3.90 16.32
CA ASN A 290 -0.12 4.45 16.99
C ASN A 290 0.98 3.43 17.34
N CYS A 291 1.02 2.23 16.75
CA CYS A 291 2.01 1.21 17.06
C CYS A 291 3.31 1.43 16.27
N HIS A 292 4.43 0.92 16.79
CA HIS A 292 5.74 0.98 16.15
C HIS A 292 6.28 -0.43 15.95
N PHE A 293 6.55 -0.76 14.68
CA PHE A 293 6.99 -2.08 14.25
C PHE A 293 8.42 -1.98 13.68
N THR A 294 9.33 -2.87 14.09
CA THR A 294 10.72 -2.92 13.57
C THR A 294 11.29 -4.35 13.64
N HIS A 295 12.40 -4.61 12.91
CA HIS A 295 13.22 -5.83 13.01
C HIS A 295 12.38 -7.13 12.98
N HIS A 296 11.66 -7.39 11.89
CA HIS A 296 10.74 -8.53 11.79
C HIS A 296 10.37 -8.89 10.34
N ASP A 297 10.08 -10.16 10.06
CA ASP A 297 9.64 -10.61 8.73
C ASP A 297 8.13 -10.37 8.50
N ALA A 298 7.31 -11.26 9.03
CA ALA A 298 5.86 -11.28 8.87
C ALA A 298 5.17 -10.34 9.87
N VAL A 299 4.99 -9.06 9.52
CA VAL A 299 4.47 -8.08 10.49
C VAL A 299 3.02 -8.34 10.89
N MET A 300 2.09 -8.49 9.93
CA MET A 300 0.67 -8.55 10.23
C MET A 300 -0.14 -9.28 9.14
N LEU A 301 -0.64 -10.48 9.44
CA LEU A 301 -1.58 -11.20 8.59
C LEU A 301 -3.04 -10.92 9.02
N LEU A 302 -3.88 -10.53 8.07
CA LEU A 302 -5.30 -10.32 8.28
C LEU A 302 -6.08 -11.27 7.37
N GLY A 303 -6.50 -12.41 7.94
CA GLY A 303 -7.10 -13.55 7.25
C GLY A 303 -6.06 -14.62 6.85
N ALA A 304 -6.15 -15.82 7.44
CA ALA A 304 -5.14 -16.89 7.35
C ALA A 304 -5.22 -17.76 6.09
N SER A 305 -6.43 -18.04 5.61
CA SER A 305 -6.69 -19.08 4.60
C SER A 305 -7.40 -18.53 3.38
N ASP A 306 -6.98 -19.02 2.21
CA ASP A 306 -7.61 -18.74 0.93
C ASP A 306 -8.90 -19.56 0.70
N SER A 307 -9.29 -20.44 1.65
CA SER A 307 -10.60 -21.14 1.65
C SER A 307 -11.61 -20.61 2.68
N TYR A 308 -11.19 -19.83 3.67
CA TYR A 308 -12.03 -19.45 4.82
C TYR A 308 -12.92 -18.22 4.54
N SER A 309 -13.97 -18.40 3.74
CA SER A 309 -14.84 -17.31 3.28
C SER A 309 -15.61 -16.55 4.38
N LYS A 310 -15.67 -17.07 5.62
CA LYS A 310 -16.15 -16.34 6.81
C LYS A 310 -15.31 -15.07 7.08
N ASP A 311 -14.04 -15.01 6.67
CA ASP A 311 -13.19 -13.81 6.78
C ASP A 311 -13.72 -12.60 5.97
N LYS A 312 -14.72 -12.76 5.10
CA LYS A 312 -15.38 -11.63 4.41
C LYS A 312 -16.03 -10.61 5.37
N PHE A 313 -16.35 -11.02 6.60
CA PHE A 313 -16.88 -10.14 7.64
C PHE A 313 -15.77 -9.39 8.42
N MET A 314 -14.49 -9.64 8.13
CA MET A 314 -13.36 -8.96 8.77
C MET A 314 -13.32 -7.48 8.38
N GLN A 315 -13.25 -6.60 9.38
CA GLN A 315 -13.14 -5.15 9.20
C GLN A 315 -12.07 -4.58 10.14
N VAL A 316 -11.01 -4.01 9.56
CA VAL A 316 -9.82 -3.56 10.29
C VAL A 316 -9.39 -2.15 9.88
N THR A 317 -9.11 -1.28 10.85
CA THR A 317 -8.47 0.02 10.64
C THR A 317 -7.03 -0.02 11.12
N ILE A 318 -6.08 0.34 10.24
CA ILE A 318 -4.66 0.47 10.53
C ILE A 318 -4.33 1.97 10.41
N ALA A 319 -4.17 2.67 11.54
CA ALA A 319 -4.09 4.14 11.56
C ALA A 319 -2.92 4.71 12.38
N PHE A 320 -2.22 5.70 11.84
CA PHE A 320 -1.14 6.45 12.53
C PHE A 320 0.05 5.59 13.03
N ASN A 321 0.18 4.35 12.55
CA ASN A 321 1.29 3.47 12.91
C ASN A 321 2.59 3.88 12.20
N ARG A 322 3.71 3.37 12.71
CA ARG A 322 5.04 3.56 12.11
C ARG A 322 5.70 2.22 11.82
N PHE A 323 5.84 1.92 10.54
CA PHE A 323 6.56 0.77 10.01
C PHE A 323 8.01 1.20 9.77
N GLY A 324 8.83 0.88 10.78
CA GLY A 324 10.16 1.41 10.98
C GLY A 324 11.26 0.61 10.25
N LYS A 325 12.39 0.42 10.94
CA LYS A 325 13.57 -0.27 10.40
C LYS A 325 13.38 -1.77 10.33
N GLU A 326 13.94 -2.36 9.26
CA GLU A 326 14.21 -3.80 9.14
C GLU A 326 12.96 -4.67 9.25
N LEU A 327 11.86 -4.17 8.69
CA LEU A 327 10.66 -4.96 8.41
C LEU A 327 10.80 -5.61 7.04
N LEU A 328 10.33 -6.84 6.85
CA LEU A 328 10.36 -7.49 5.55
C LEU A 328 9.05 -7.27 4.77
N GLN A 329 7.92 -7.76 5.30
CA GLN A 329 6.65 -7.83 4.58
C GLN A 329 5.40 -7.74 5.50
N ARG A 330 4.21 -7.93 4.91
CA ARG A 330 2.90 -8.02 5.59
C ARG A 330 2.54 -6.80 6.45
N MET A 331 2.50 -5.57 5.91
CA MET A 331 2.14 -4.35 6.67
C MET A 331 0.88 -3.61 6.15
N PRO A 332 -0.30 -4.26 6.02
CA PRO A 332 -0.62 -5.65 6.33
C PRO A 332 -0.44 -6.59 5.12
N ARG A 333 -0.65 -7.89 5.34
CA ARG A 333 -1.12 -8.82 4.29
C ARG A 333 -2.58 -9.18 4.54
N CYS A 334 -3.47 -8.86 3.61
CA CYS A 334 -4.93 -9.01 3.78
C CYS A 334 -5.55 -10.15 2.94
N ARG A 335 -6.66 -10.71 3.43
CA ARG A 335 -7.59 -11.56 2.66
C ARG A 335 -9.05 -11.19 2.94
N TRP A 336 -9.93 -11.43 1.96
CA TRP A 336 -11.40 -11.37 2.03
C TRP A 336 -12.06 -10.04 2.44
N GLY A 337 -11.79 -9.54 3.64
CA GLY A 337 -12.53 -8.46 4.30
C GLY A 337 -12.21 -7.04 3.82
N PHE A 338 -12.57 -6.06 4.66
CA PHE A 338 -12.40 -4.63 4.41
C PHE A 338 -11.31 -4.02 5.30
N PHE A 339 -10.35 -3.34 4.67
CA PHE A 339 -9.13 -2.86 5.31
C PHE A 339 -8.91 -1.36 5.04
N HIS A 340 -9.01 -0.55 6.08
CA HIS A 340 -8.75 0.89 6.02
C HIS A 340 -7.34 1.19 6.51
N VAL A 341 -6.42 1.46 5.58
CA VAL A 341 -5.00 1.69 5.86
C VAL A 341 -4.71 3.17 5.67
N VAL A 342 -4.52 3.91 6.77
CA VAL A 342 -4.68 5.37 6.76
C VAL A 342 -3.66 6.13 7.62
N ASN A 343 -2.99 7.12 7.00
CA ASN A 343 -2.01 7.99 7.65
C ASN A 343 -0.87 7.28 8.42
N ASN A 344 -0.42 6.10 7.98
CA ASN A 344 0.75 5.40 8.54
C ASN A 344 2.07 5.83 7.87
N ASP A 345 3.19 5.76 8.59
CA ASP A 345 4.54 6.09 8.10
C ASP A 345 5.34 4.80 7.81
N TYR A 346 5.53 4.50 6.53
CA TYR A 346 6.32 3.38 6.03
C TYR A 346 7.69 3.89 5.57
N THR A 347 8.78 3.30 6.06
CA THR A 347 10.10 3.92 5.92
C THR A 347 11.27 3.02 5.52
N HIS A 348 11.27 1.73 5.87
CA HIS A 348 12.39 0.82 5.60
C HIS A 348 11.92 -0.66 5.53
N TRP A 349 10.90 -0.93 4.72
CA TRP A 349 10.54 -2.32 4.44
C TRP A 349 11.56 -2.97 3.47
N LYS A 350 11.63 -4.30 3.41
CA LYS A 350 12.64 -5.08 2.65
C LYS A 350 12.05 -6.02 1.57
N MET A 351 10.72 -6.09 1.39
CA MET A 351 10.08 -6.87 0.32
C MET A 351 8.80 -6.22 -0.23
N TYR A 352 7.82 -5.91 0.64
CA TYR A 352 6.67 -5.08 0.28
C TYR A 352 6.02 -4.45 1.52
N ALA A 353 5.34 -3.31 1.35
CA ALA A 353 4.57 -2.69 2.44
C ALA A 353 3.19 -3.36 2.59
N ILE A 354 2.24 -3.06 1.70
CA ILE A 354 0.87 -3.60 1.71
C ILE A 354 0.76 -4.72 0.67
N GLY A 355 0.12 -5.83 1.04
CA GLY A 355 -0.14 -6.97 0.14
C GLY A 355 -1.45 -7.70 0.47
N GLY A 356 -1.80 -8.72 -0.32
CA GLY A 356 -2.98 -9.54 -0.07
C GLY A 356 -3.28 -10.59 -1.13
N SER A 357 -4.18 -11.53 -0.81
CA SER A 357 -4.74 -12.56 -1.69
C SER A 357 -6.24 -12.76 -1.42
N MET A 358 -7.00 -13.37 -2.33
CA MET A 358 -8.45 -13.63 -2.18
C MET A 358 -9.32 -12.39 -1.90
N HIS A 359 -9.42 -11.52 -2.89
CA HIS A 359 -10.45 -10.47 -2.99
C HIS A 359 -10.57 -9.43 -1.84
N PRO A 360 -9.50 -9.05 -1.09
CA PRO A 360 -9.62 -8.08 -0.01
C PRO A 360 -9.91 -6.68 -0.57
N THR A 361 -10.78 -5.94 0.11
CA THR A 361 -11.02 -4.52 -0.17
C THR A 361 -10.04 -3.67 0.64
N ILE A 362 -9.04 -3.08 -0.04
CA ILE A 362 -7.99 -2.27 0.62
C ILE A 362 -8.12 -0.80 0.23
N ILE A 363 -8.43 0.03 1.22
CA ILE A 363 -8.58 1.48 1.09
C ILE A 363 -7.36 2.16 1.73
N SER A 364 -6.35 2.46 0.91
CA SER A 364 -5.15 3.19 1.29
C SER A 364 -5.37 4.70 1.18
N GLN A 365 -5.19 5.44 2.27
CA GLN A 365 -5.50 6.87 2.32
C GLN A 365 -4.48 7.69 3.12
N GLY A 366 -3.83 8.65 2.46
CA GLY A 366 -2.98 9.63 3.13
C GLY A 366 -1.78 9.07 3.91
N ASN A 367 -1.37 7.82 3.67
CA ASN A 367 -0.15 7.23 4.22
C ASN A 367 1.10 7.91 3.63
N ARG A 368 2.27 7.57 4.17
CA ARG A 368 3.55 8.03 3.64
C ARG A 368 4.48 6.83 3.44
N PHE A 369 5.01 6.71 2.24
CA PHE A 369 5.90 5.64 1.83
C PHE A 369 7.24 6.24 1.40
N ILE A 370 8.29 6.11 2.23
CA ILE A 370 9.66 6.22 1.72
C ILE A 370 10.02 4.85 1.17
N ALA A 371 10.09 4.73 -0.14
CA ALA A 371 10.60 3.51 -0.74
C ALA A 371 12.08 3.33 -0.35
N PRO A 372 12.52 2.12 0.01
CA PRO A 372 13.93 1.83 0.30
C PRO A 372 14.81 2.08 -0.94
N HIS A 373 16.14 2.11 -0.78
CA HIS A 373 17.04 2.22 -1.94
C HIS A 373 17.09 0.92 -2.74
N ASP A 374 16.99 -0.20 -2.04
CA ASP A 374 16.75 -1.57 -2.50
C ASP A 374 15.59 -1.67 -3.51
N PRO A 375 15.85 -2.08 -4.78
CA PRO A 375 14.81 -2.29 -5.80
C PRO A 375 13.91 -3.52 -5.59
N ASN A 376 14.31 -4.53 -4.81
CA ASN A 376 13.51 -5.73 -4.52
C ASN A 376 12.68 -5.59 -3.23
N ALA A 377 12.94 -4.55 -2.47
CA ALA A 377 12.09 -4.14 -1.37
C ALA A 377 10.95 -3.21 -1.83
N LYS A 378 11.11 -2.52 -2.96
CA LYS A 378 9.98 -2.18 -3.86
C LYS A 378 9.55 -3.48 -4.55
N GLU A 379 8.35 -3.59 -5.13
CA GLU A 379 7.97 -4.85 -5.80
C GLU A 379 9.05 -5.26 -6.84
N PRO A 380 9.72 -6.42 -6.70
CA PRO A 380 10.94 -6.73 -7.44
C PRO A 380 10.78 -6.75 -8.96
N ILE A 381 11.74 -6.14 -9.64
CA ILE A 381 12.54 -6.81 -10.67
C ILE A 381 14.02 -6.49 -10.36
N ASP A 382 14.88 -7.50 -10.48
CA ASP A 382 16.12 -7.67 -9.70
C ASP A 382 17.28 -6.66 -9.89
N PHE A 383 18.21 -6.72 -8.91
CA PHE A 383 19.55 -6.08 -8.80
C PHE A 383 20.50 -6.47 -9.99
N GLU A 384 21.74 -5.97 -10.17
CA GLU A 384 22.86 -5.57 -9.27
C GLU A 384 23.95 -4.87 -10.12
N ASP A 385 24.83 -3.92 -9.70
CA ASP A 385 24.91 -2.94 -8.59
C ASP A 385 25.76 -1.72 -9.07
N GLY A 386 26.67 -1.15 -8.26
CA GLY A 386 27.62 -0.07 -8.62
C GLY A 386 29.00 -0.58 -9.06
N ILE A 387 30.13 0.16 -8.95
CA ILE A 387 30.54 1.36 -8.20
C ILE A 387 31.74 1.98 -8.99
N THR A 388 32.03 3.29 -9.17
CA THR A 388 31.42 4.62 -8.87
C THR A 388 32.01 5.70 -9.84
N ASN A 389 31.59 6.97 -9.67
CA ASN A 389 32.34 8.20 -10.00
C ASN A 389 32.77 8.49 -11.46
N ASN A 390 31.99 9.35 -12.13
CA ASN A 390 32.30 10.79 -12.04
C ASN A 390 31.19 11.72 -12.55
N THR A 391 30.79 12.68 -11.71
CA THR A 391 30.01 13.85 -12.12
C THR A 391 30.90 14.80 -12.93
N ARG A 392 30.82 14.76 -14.28
CA ARG A 392 31.05 15.87 -15.24
C ARG A 392 31.24 15.35 -16.68
N ARG A 393 30.20 15.45 -17.51
CA ARG A 393 30.14 16.47 -18.58
C ARG A 393 28.82 16.46 -19.34
N TYR A 394 28.32 17.66 -19.60
CA TYR A 394 27.32 17.93 -20.63
C TYR A 394 27.90 17.60 -22.03
N LEU A 395 27.03 17.18 -22.95
CA LEU A 395 27.16 17.18 -24.42
C LEU A 395 28.11 16.16 -25.12
N ARG A 396 27.56 15.58 -26.20
CA ARG A 396 28.20 15.01 -27.43
C ARG A 396 29.18 13.82 -27.27
N GLY A 397 28.80 12.65 -27.83
CA GLY A 397 29.71 11.52 -28.07
C GLY A 397 29.19 10.51 -29.11
N LYS A 398 29.89 10.38 -30.25
CA LYS A 398 29.49 9.57 -31.44
C LYS A 398 29.29 8.07 -31.15
N HIS A 399 28.29 7.45 -31.78
CA HIS A 399 28.06 5.99 -31.72
C HIS A 399 29.26 5.16 -32.20
N LYS A 400 29.66 4.15 -31.42
CA LYS A 400 30.31 2.91 -31.92
C LYS A 400 29.27 1.78 -31.95
N LYS A 401 29.34 0.88 -32.94
CA LYS A 401 28.45 -0.29 -33.02
C LYS A 401 28.90 -1.35 -32.03
N TYR A 402 28.07 -1.66 -31.04
CA TYR A 402 28.28 -2.80 -30.13
C TYR A 402 27.80 -4.10 -30.79
N THR A 403 28.51 -5.20 -30.55
CA THR A 403 28.27 -6.51 -31.20
C THR A 403 27.88 -7.63 -30.23
N GLY A 404 27.72 -7.33 -28.94
CA GLY A 404 27.29 -8.27 -27.91
C GLY A 404 25.81 -8.68 -27.97
N PRO A 405 25.36 -9.56 -27.05
CA PRO A 405 23.96 -9.98 -26.94
C PRO A 405 23.03 -8.84 -26.52
N CYS A 406 21.71 -9.03 -26.69
CA CYS A 406 20.72 -7.99 -26.44
C CYS A 406 20.44 -7.78 -24.95
N MET A 407 20.46 -6.52 -24.51
CA MET A 407 20.25 -6.13 -23.10
C MET A 407 18.86 -5.51 -22.84
N ALA A 408 17.82 -5.94 -23.56
CA ALA A 408 16.44 -5.49 -23.30
C ALA A 408 15.72 -6.41 -22.30
N THR A 409 15.19 -5.81 -21.23
CA THR A 409 14.64 -6.51 -20.06
C THR A 409 13.14 -6.77 -20.18
N ASN A 410 12.31 -5.74 -20.42
CA ASN A 410 10.86 -5.91 -20.50
C ASN A 410 10.43 -6.70 -21.78
N PRO A 411 9.28 -7.42 -21.75
CA PRO A 411 8.87 -8.30 -22.85
C PRO A 411 8.61 -7.56 -24.18
N ILE A 412 8.05 -6.36 -24.10
CA ILE A 412 7.70 -5.51 -25.24
C ILE A 412 8.96 -5.14 -26.02
N ASP A 413 10.00 -4.64 -25.35
CA ASP A 413 11.26 -4.29 -25.99
C ASP A 413 12.03 -5.51 -26.47
N ARG A 414 12.08 -6.59 -25.68
CA ARG A 414 12.77 -7.83 -26.07
C ARG A 414 12.23 -8.40 -27.39
N CYS A 415 10.92 -8.23 -27.63
CA CYS A 415 10.28 -8.64 -28.88
C CYS A 415 10.85 -7.94 -30.13
N TRP A 416 11.34 -6.69 -30.06
CA TRP A 416 11.86 -5.96 -31.23
C TRP A 416 13.33 -5.52 -31.14
N ARG A 417 13.82 -5.03 -29.99
CA ARG A 417 15.21 -4.55 -29.81
C ARG A 417 16.25 -5.65 -30.03
N CYS A 418 15.90 -6.90 -29.68
CA CYS A 418 16.84 -8.03 -29.67
C CYS A 418 17.03 -8.75 -31.00
N LYS A 419 16.54 -8.22 -32.12
CA LYS A 419 16.74 -8.82 -33.44
C LYS A 419 17.61 -7.89 -34.30
N LYS A 420 18.67 -8.46 -34.90
CA LYS A 420 19.71 -7.71 -35.63
C LYS A 420 19.07 -6.76 -36.66
N ASN A 421 19.51 -5.50 -36.66
CA ASN A 421 19.06 -4.43 -37.55
C ASN A 421 17.54 -4.12 -37.48
N TRP A 422 17.02 -3.73 -36.30
CA TRP A 422 15.65 -3.23 -36.14
C TRP A 422 15.25 -2.18 -37.19
N ALA A 423 16.18 -1.33 -37.63
CA ALA A 423 15.96 -0.30 -38.65
C ALA A 423 15.58 -0.88 -40.03
N LYS A 424 16.01 -2.11 -40.36
CA LYS A 424 15.59 -2.84 -41.58
C LYS A 424 14.24 -3.55 -41.42
N ASN A 425 13.66 -3.60 -40.21
CA ASN A 425 12.38 -4.27 -39.92
C ASN A 425 11.56 -3.53 -38.84
N ARG A 426 11.40 -2.20 -38.99
CA ARG A 426 10.75 -1.32 -37.99
C ARG A 426 9.35 -1.80 -37.60
N LYS A 427 8.56 -2.22 -38.60
CA LYS A 427 7.18 -2.72 -38.48
C LYS A 427 7.01 -3.92 -37.55
N ARG A 428 8.08 -4.69 -37.28
CA ARG A 428 8.08 -5.78 -36.30
C ARG A 428 7.54 -5.36 -34.94
N LEU A 429 7.75 -4.09 -34.55
CA LEU A 429 7.24 -3.47 -33.33
C LEU A 429 5.73 -3.71 -33.11
N ALA A 430 4.92 -3.67 -34.17
CA ALA A 430 3.46 -3.88 -34.06
C ALA A 430 3.03 -5.31 -33.72
N LYS A 431 3.98 -6.26 -33.61
CA LYS A 431 3.75 -7.62 -33.11
C LYS A 431 4.18 -7.77 -31.64
N CYS A 432 4.41 -6.67 -30.93
CA CYS A 432 4.97 -6.64 -29.58
C CYS A 432 4.07 -5.96 -28.54
N VAL A 433 2.81 -5.65 -28.87
CA VAL A 433 1.86 -4.98 -27.96
C VAL A 433 1.28 -5.99 -26.96
N LEU A 434 1.18 -5.59 -25.70
CA LEU A 434 0.55 -6.36 -24.61
C LEU A 434 -0.51 -5.50 -23.91
N GLY A 435 -1.18 -6.02 -22.87
CA GLY A 435 -2.21 -5.28 -22.12
C GLY A 435 -3.57 -5.20 -22.83
N PHE A 436 -4.44 -4.27 -22.42
CA PHE A 436 -5.78 -4.14 -23.01
C PHE A 436 -5.70 -3.83 -24.51
N GLY A 437 -4.71 -3.04 -24.95
CA GLY A 437 -4.46 -2.72 -26.36
C GLY A 437 -3.66 -3.74 -27.18
N HIS A 438 -3.49 -4.99 -26.72
CA HIS A 438 -2.65 -6.02 -27.40
C HIS A 438 -2.97 -6.26 -28.90
N ARG A 439 -4.18 -5.96 -29.38
CA ARG A 439 -4.56 -6.11 -30.81
C ARG A 439 -4.07 -4.97 -31.71
N THR A 440 -3.49 -3.91 -31.12
CA THR A 440 -3.06 -2.70 -31.83
C THR A 440 -1.93 -2.99 -32.81
N HIS A 441 -2.26 -3.20 -34.08
CA HIS A 441 -1.25 -3.47 -35.11
C HIS A 441 -0.78 -2.22 -35.87
N GLY A 442 -1.29 -1.04 -35.51
CA GLY A 442 -0.91 0.23 -36.12
C GLY A 442 -1.03 0.26 -37.64
N GLY A 443 -0.12 1.00 -38.28
CA GLY A 443 0.06 1.06 -39.72
C GLY A 443 0.99 -0.02 -40.30
N SER A 444 1.18 -1.16 -39.62
CA SER A 444 2.11 -2.22 -40.04
C SER A 444 1.85 -2.76 -41.45
N LYS A 445 0.58 -2.86 -41.86
CA LYS A 445 0.15 -3.23 -43.23
C LYS A 445 0.38 -2.11 -44.28
N GLY A 446 0.63 -0.88 -43.85
CA GLY A 446 0.75 0.31 -44.70
C GLY A 446 2.09 0.46 -45.43
N LYS A 447 2.24 1.51 -46.26
CA LYS A 447 3.57 1.94 -46.74
C LYS A 447 4.30 2.72 -45.64
N TYR A 448 5.63 2.83 -45.75
CA TYR A 448 6.36 3.81 -44.94
C TYR A 448 6.06 5.22 -45.45
N TYR A 449 6.00 6.19 -44.54
CA TYR A 449 5.94 7.61 -44.86
C TYR A 449 7.10 8.31 -44.15
N LEU A 450 7.88 9.11 -44.87
CA LEU A 450 9.02 9.84 -44.33
C LEU A 450 8.65 11.31 -44.10
N VAL A 451 8.61 11.73 -42.84
CA VAL A 451 8.50 13.14 -42.45
C VAL A 451 9.87 13.80 -42.68
N THR A 452 9.89 14.78 -43.57
CA THR A 452 11.07 15.58 -43.95
C THR A 452 10.95 17.04 -43.49
N ASP A 453 9.71 17.50 -43.28
CA ASP A 453 9.35 18.86 -42.92
C ASP A 453 8.69 18.86 -41.52
N ASN A 454 9.16 19.72 -40.61
CA ASN A 454 8.65 19.84 -39.24
C ASN A 454 7.71 21.04 -39.03
N SER A 455 7.34 21.74 -40.12
CA SER A 455 6.35 22.82 -40.08
C SER A 455 4.91 22.31 -39.93
N ASP A 456 4.06 23.17 -39.37
CA ASP A 456 2.62 22.93 -39.15
C ASP A 456 1.82 24.24 -39.39
N HIS A 457 2.21 24.99 -40.42
CA HIS A 457 1.71 26.35 -40.68
C HIS A 457 0.35 26.40 -41.40
N ASP A 458 0.07 25.42 -42.27
CA ASP A 458 -1.26 25.24 -42.88
C ASP A 458 -1.89 23.94 -42.35
N VAL A 459 -2.90 24.09 -41.50
CA VAL A 459 -3.68 23.00 -40.90
C VAL A 459 -4.85 22.54 -41.78
N LEU A 460 -5.17 23.29 -42.83
CA LEU A 460 -6.22 22.99 -43.81
C LEU A 460 -5.65 22.27 -45.04
N ASN A 461 -4.45 22.60 -45.48
CA ASN A 461 -3.77 21.96 -46.61
C ASN A 461 -2.34 21.54 -46.22
N PRO A 462 -2.20 20.60 -45.28
CA PRO A 462 -0.88 20.24 -44.76
C PRO A 462 0.02 19.68 -45.86
N LYS A 463 1.18 20.30 -46.01
CA LYS A 463 2.16 20.04 -47.08
C LYS A 463 2.68 18.61 -47.05
N LEU A 464 2.83 17.99 -48.23
CA LEU A 464 3.46 16.67 -48.38
C LEU A 464 4.88 16.68 -47.79
N GLY A 465 5.17 15.70 -46.94
CA GLY A 465 6.42 15.61 -46.16
C GLY A 465 6.30 16.10 -44.71
N THR A 466 5.19 16.75 -44.31
CA THR A 466 4.89 17.09 -42.91
C THR A 466 4.30 15.90 -42.13
N LEU A 467 4.31 15.99 -40.79
CA LEU A 467 3.64 15.04 -39.91
C LEU A 467 2.11 15.12 -40.01
N ARG A 468 1.51 16.32 -40.08
CA ARG A 468 0.05 16.48 -40.20
C ARG A 468 -0.48 15.82 -41.47
N HIS A 469 0.17 16.05 -42.62
CA HIS A 469 -0.19 15.39 -43.87
C HIS A 469 -0.12 13.85 -43.78
N ALA A 470 0.80 13.31 -42.97
CA ALA A 470 0.99 11.87 -42.79
C ALA A 470 -0.12 11.19 -41.98
N VAL A 471 -0.60 11.84 -40.91
CA VAL A 471 -1.53 11.23 -39.95
C VAL A 471 -2.98 11.26 -40.40
N ILE A 472 -3.37 12.21 -41.26
CA ILE A 472 -4.73 12.35 -41.80
C ILE A 472 -5.03 11.38 -42.97
N GLN A 473 -4.04 10.68 -43.51
CA GLN A 473 -4.23 9.78 -44.65
C GLN A 473 -5.23 8.68 -44.28
N LYS A 474 -6.17 8.30 -45.15
CA LYS A 474 -7.14 7.21 -44.86
C LYS A 474 -6.46 5.85 -44.85
N ARG A 475 -5.53 5.63 -45.78
CA ARG A 475 -4.71 4.40 -45.88
C ARG A 475 -3.85 4.16 -44.62
N PRO A 476 -3.54 2.88 -44.29
CA PRO A 476 -2.57 2.58 -43.24
C PRO A 476 -1.17 3.11 -43.58
N LEU A 477 -0.44 3.66 -42.60
CA LEU A 477 0.92 4.19 -42.79
C LEU A 477 1.83 4.00 -41.56
N TRP A 478 3.10 3.70 -41.84
CA TRP A 478 4.17 3.67 -40.84
C TRP A 478 5.06 4.91 -41.00
N ILE A 479 4.82 5.91 -40.15
CA ILE A 479 5.39 7.25 -40.21
C ILE A 479 6.73 7.26 -39.46
N ILE A 480 7.78 7.73 -40.13
CA ILE A 480 9.15 7.84 -39.61
C ILE A 480 9.72 9.21 -39.94
N PHE A 481 10.76 9.65 -39.22
CA PHE A 481 11.33 11.00 -39.33
C PHE A 481 12.73 10.95 -39.94
N ALA A 482 13.05 11.88 -40.84
CA ALA A 482 14.31 11.90 -41.59
C ALA A 482 15.53 12.40 -40.79
N ARG A 483 15.28 13.15 -39.72
CA ARG A 483 16.28 13.78 -38.84
C ARG A 483 15.64 14.11 -37.49
N THR A 484 16.42 14.58 -36.53
CA THR A 484 15.91 15.23 -35.31
C THR A 484 14.93 16.36 -35.67
N MET A 485 13.79 16.41 -34.98
CA MET A 485 12.72 17.37 -35.24
C MET A 485 12.08 17.87 -33.95
N HIS A 486 11.93 19.18 -33.86
CA HIS A 486 11.06 19.84 -32.90
C HIS A 486 9.83 20.33 -33.68
N ILE A 487 8.66 19.78 -33.36
CA ILE A 487 7.39 20.07 -34.02
C ILE A 487 6.53 20.84 -33.02
N LYS A 488 6.29 22.11 -33.32
CA LYS A 488 5.29 22.93 -32.62
C LYS A 488 3.99 22.86 -33.42
N LEU A 489 3.03 22.10 -32.92
CA LEU A 489 1.71 21.98 -33.53
C LEU A 489 0.93 23.29 -33.31
N SER A 490 0.32 23.82 -34.36
CA SER A 490 -0.45 25.08 -34.30
C SER A 490 -1.90 24.87 -33.84
N GLN A 491 -2.46 23.70 -34.16
CA GLN A 491 -3.73 23.16 -33.64
C GLN A 491 -3.57 21.67 -33.32
N GLU A 492 -4.55 21.05 -32.66
CA GLU A 492 -4.52 19.62 -32.33
C GLU A 492 -4.18 18.73 -33.53
N LEU A 493 -3.33 17.73 -33.32
CA LEU A 493 -2.95 16.76 -34.35
C LEU A 493 -3.90 15.55 -34.30
N ILE A 494 -4.96 15.59 -35.11
CA ILE A 494 -5.87 14.45 -35.25
C ILE A 494 -5.17 13.33 -36.03
N VAL A 495 -5.13 12.11 -35.47
CA VAL A 495 -4.49 10.95 -36.10
C VAL A 495 -5.54 9.92 -36.48
N GLN A 496 -5.65 9.62 -37.78
CA GLN A 496 -6.60 8.63 -38.30
C GLN A 496 -6.27 7.19 -37.86
N SER A 497 -7.23 6.28 -38.05
CA SER A 497 -7.04 4.85 -37.81
C SER A 497 -5.85 4.26 -38.60
N HIS A 498 -5.33 3.13 -38.11
CA HIS A 498 -4.25 2.36 -38.77
C HIS A 498 -2.95 3.14 -39.00
N LYS A 499 -2.53 3.96 -38.03
CA LYS A 499 -1.26 4.71 -38.08
C LYS A 499 -0.24 4.16 -37.10
N THR A 500 1.04 4.38 -37.43
CA THR A 500 2.13 4.28 -36.48
C THR A 500 3.03 5.50 -36.61
N ILE A 501 3.21 6.25 -35.53
CA ILE A 501 4.25 7.28 -35.41
C ILE A 501 5.46 6.63 -34.74
N ASP A 502 6.57 6.47 -35.47
CA ASP A 502 7.78 5.76 -35.04
C ASP A 502 9.00 6.69 -35.09
N GLY A 503 9.28 7.35 -33.96
CA GLY A 503 10.38 8.31 -33.82
C GLY A 503 11.78 7.68 -33.81
N ARG A 504 11.92 6.35 -33.68
CA ARG A 504 13.24 5.71 -33.53
C ARG A 504 14.21 6.09 -34.64
N GLY A 505 15.43 6.43 -34.28
CA GLY A 505 16.49 6.83 -35.23
C GLY A 505 16.49 8.33 -35.56
N ALA A 506 15.53 9.08 -35.02
CA ALA A 506 15.58 10.52 -34.86
C ALA A 506 15.37 10.86 -33.37
N ASP A 507 15.66 12.11 -33.00
CA ASP A 507 15.21 12.68 -31.72
C ASP A 507 14.00 13.59 -32.03
N VAL A 508 12.82 13.27 -31.51
CA VAL A 508 11.56 13.86 -31.99
C VAL A 508 10.76 14.39 -30.82
N HIS A 509 10.63 15.71 -30.77
CA HIS A 509 9.82 16.41 -29.78
C HIS A 509 8.57 17.00 -30.42
N ILE A 510 7.41 16.76 -29.81
CA ILE A 510 6.20 17.56 -30.00
C ILE A 510 6.07 18.42 -28.74
N ALA A 511 6.17 19.74 -28.88
CA ALA A 511 6.33 20.65 -27.75
C ALA A 511 5.96 22.11 -28.07
N TYR A 512 5.67 22.89 -27.03
CA TYR A 512 5.39 24.34 -27.08
C TYR A 512 4.20 24.74 -27.98
N GLY A 513 3.34 23.79 -28.32
CA GLY A 513 2.14 23.94 -29.16
C GLY A 513 1.05 22.96 -28.69
N ALA A 514 0.07 22.68 -29.54
CA ALA A 514 -1.05 21.78 -29.22
C ALA A 514 -0.64 20.30 -29.10
N GLY A 515 -1.53 19.49 -28.51
CA GLY A 515 -1.35 18.04 -28.30
C GLY A 515 -1.72 17.15 -29.48
N ILE A 516 -1.67 15.83 -29.25
CA ILE A 516 -2.11 14.78 -30.20
C ILE A 516 -3.48 14.26 -29.81
N THR A 517 -4.39 14.12 -30.77
CA THR A 517 -5.77 13.70 -30.50
C THR A 517 -6.14 12.44 -31.29
N LEU A 518 -6.64 11.43 -30.58
CA LEU A 518 -7.11 10.17 -31.14
C LEU A 518 -8.63 10.08 -30.91
N GLN A 519 -9.44 10.50 -31.89
CA GLN A 519 -10.90 10.57 -31.75
C GLN A 519 -11.64 9.63 -32.71
N PHE A 520 -12.46 8.73 -32.15
CA PHE A 520 -13.24 7.68 -32.84
C PHE A 520 -12.43 6.78 -33.79
N VAL A 521 -11.14 6.62 -33.50
CA VAL A 521 -10.18 5.87 -34.32
C VAL A 521 -9.75 4.56 -33.68
N HIS A 522 -9.11 3.69 -34.48
CA HIS A 522 -8.61 2.43 -33.99
C HIS A 522 -7.31 1.96 -34.67
N ASN A 523 -6.57 1.10 -33.97
CA ASN A 523 -5.24 0.64 -34.38
C ASN A 523 -4.25 1.79 -34.59
N VAL A 524 -3.98 2.59 -33.56
CA VAL A 524 -2.98 3.66 -33.59
C VAL A 524 -1.84 3.33 -32.63
N ILE A 525 -0.60 3.44 -33.13
CA ILE A 525 0.63 3.32 -32.33
C ILE A 525 1.35 4.67 -32.32
N ILE A 526 1.76 5.16 -31.15
CA ILE A 526 2.66 6.30 -30.99
C ILE A 526 3.88 5.80 -30.20
N HIS A 527 5.07 5.87 -30.81
CA HIS A 527 6.26 5.19 -30.30
C HIS A 527 7.55 6.00 -30.40
N ASN A 528 8.33 6.02 -29.29
CA ASN A 528 9.67 6.61 -29.20
C ASN A 528 9.69 8.09 -29.62
N ILE A 529 8.87 8.92 -29.00
CA ILE A 529 8.88 10.39 -29.16
C ILE A 529 8.83 11.07 -27.78
N HIS A 530 9.17 12.35 -27.74
CA HIS A 530 9.14 13.18 -26.55
C HIS A 530 7.96 14.16 -26.66
N ILE A 531 7.08 14.21 -25.66
CA ILE A 531 5.93 15.12 -25.64
C ILE A 531 5.97 15.89 -24.32
N HIS A 532 6.19 17.19 -24.41
CA HIS A 532 6.40 18.03 -23.23
C HIS A 532 6.04 19.48 -23.52
N ARG A 533 5.67 20.25 -22.49
CA ARG A 533 5.39 21.70 -22.61
C ARG A 533 4.33 22.00 -23.67
N ILE A 534 3.35 21.09 -23.77
CA ILE A 534 2.15 21.25 -24.58
C ILE A 534 1.27 22.33 -23.95
N VAL A 535 0.56 23.09 -24.79
CA VAL A 535 -0.26 24.24 -24.39
C VAL A 535 -1.65 24.15 -25.04
N PRO A 536 -2.68 24.82 -24.48
CA PRO A 536 -4.01 24.90 -25.08
C PRO A 536 -3.99 25.29 -26.56
N SER A 537 -4.89 24.68 -27.34
CA SER A 537 -5.11 25.04 -28.75
C SER A 537 -6.23 26.06 -28.86
N SER A 538 -6.19 26.99 -29.83
CA SER A 538 -7.23 28.03 -29.93
C SER A 538 -8.56 27.52 -30.51
N GLY A 539 -8.59 26.30 -31.02
CA GLY A 539 -9.67 25.81 -31.89
C GLY A 539 -9.63 26.47 -33.28
N GLY A 540 -10.52 25.99 -34.15
CA GLY A 540 -10.64 26.39 -35.55
C GLY A 540 -10.93 25.22 -36.48
N LEU A 541 -11.13 25.50 -37.76
CA LEU A 541 -11.25 24.48 -38.79
C LEU A 541 -9.88 23.85 -39.10
N ILE A 542 -9.79 22.52 -39.12
CA ILE A 542 -8.59 21.77 -39.50
C ILE A 542 -8.95 20.62 -40.45
N ARG A 543 -8.01 20.19 -41.29
CA ARG A 543 -8.17 18.93 -42.03
C ARG A 543 -7.86 17.75 -41.12
N ASP A 544 -8.80 16.82 -40.98
CA ASP A 544 -8.69 15.64 -40.11
C ASP A 544 -8.61 14.31 -40.89
N SER A 545 -9.02 14.30 -42.16
CA SER A 545 -8.76 13.22 -43.12
C SER A 545 -8.52 13.76 -44.54
N GLU A 546 -8.17 12.91 -45.51
CA GLU A 546 -7.82 13.34 -46.87
C GLU A 546 -8.89 14.25 -47.53
N ASP A 547 -10.18 14.00 -47.28
CA ASP A 547 -11.33 14.68 -47.89
C ASP A 547 -12.29 15.36 -46.88
N HIS A 548 -11.94 15.40 -45.59
CA HIS A 548 -12.79 15.98 -44.53
C HIS A 548 -12.07 17.05 -43.70
N PHE A 549 -12.83 18.09 -43.32
CA PHE A 549 -12.40 19.16 -42.45
C PHE A 549 -13.29 19.20 -41.20
N GLY A 550 -12.71 18.97 -40.03
CA GLY A 550 -13.39 19.05 -38.75
C GLY A 550 -13.17 20.41 -38.10
N TYR A 551 -14.24 21.02 -37.57
CA TYR A 551 -14.10 22.19 -36.70
C TYR A 551 -13.76 21.73 -35.27
N ARG A 552 -12.67 22.25 -34.70
CA ARG A 552 -12.27 22.01 -33.31
C ARG A 552 -12.64 23.17 -32.41
N THR A 553 -13.11 22.86 -31.22
CA THR A 553 -13.13 23.79 -30.09
C THR A 553 -11.70 24.02 -29.56
N VAL A 554 -11.56 24.94 -28.62
CA VAL A 554 -10.34 25.09 -27.80
C VAL A 554 -10.00 23.75 -27.15
N GLY A 555 -8.74 23.32 -27.26
CA GLY A 555 -8.18 22.15 -26.56
C GLY A 555 -7.46 22.57 -25.28
N ASP A 556 -7.47 21.72 -24.26
CA ASP A 556 -6.98 21.95 -22.88
C ASP A 556 -5.45 21.96 -22.70
N GLY A 557 -4.70 21.29 -23.57
CA GLY A 557 -3.23 21.22 -23.53
C GLY A 557 -2.65 19.90 -23.00
N ASP A 558 -3.46 18.83 -23.03
CA ASP A 558 -3.03 17.45 -22.87
C ASP A 558 -1.88 17.03 -23.80
N GLY A 559 -1.02 16.12 -23.34
CA GLY A 559 0.00 15.49 -24.18
C GLY A 559 -0.58 14.60 -25.29
N ILE A 560 -1.45 13.66 -24.94
CA ILE A 560 -2.21 12.80 -25.87
C ILE A 560 -3.61 12.53 -25.31
N SER A 561 -4.66 12.96 -26.01
CA SER A 561 -6.05 12.75 -25.61
C SER A 561 -6.74 11.70 -26.49
N ILE A 562 -7.49 10.78 -25.88
CA ILE A 562 -8.10 9.62 -26.55
C ILE A 562 -9.62 9.60 -26.34
N PHE A 563 -10.39 9.86 -27.39
CA PHE A 563 -11.86 9.98 -27.35
C PHE A 563 -12.51 8.84 -28.15
N GLY A 564 -13.43 8.07 -27.54
CA GLY A 564 -14.20 7.00 -28.19
C GLY A 564 -13.40 6.02 -29.06
N SER A 565 -12.12 5.80 -28.76
CA SER A 565 -11.17 5.11 -29.63
C SER A 565 -10.75 3.75 -29.07
N SER A 566 -10.31 2.82 -29.93
CA SER A 566 -9.99 1.46 -29.49
C SER A 566 -8.77 0.83 -30.15
N ASN A 567 -8.08 -0.07 -29.44
CA ASN A 567 -6.83 -0.66 -29.93
C ASN A 567 -5.81 0.47 -30.16
N ILE A 568 -5.43 1.13 -29.08
CA ILE A 568 -4.46 2.23 -29.06
C ILE A 568 -3.24 1.80 -28.24
N TRP A 569 -2.04 2.18 -28.69
CA TRP A 569 -0.80 1.87 -28.01
C TRP A 569 0.17 3.06 -27.96
N LEU A 570 0.53 3.46 -26.75
CA LEU A 570 1.48 4.52 -26.45
C LEU A 570 2.71 3.89 -25.80
N ASP A 571 3.87 3.98 -26.46
CA ASP A 571 5.06 3.18 -26.08
C ASP A 571 6.39 3.94 -26.19
N HIS A 572 7.28 3.83 -25.20
CA HIS A 572 8.56 4.57 -25.19
C HIS A 572 8.40 6.09 -25.34
N ILE A 573 7.25 6.65 -24.96
CA ILE A 573 7.03 8.10 -25.00
C ILE A 573 7.62 8.70 -23.72
N SER A 574 8.51 9.68 -23.85
CA SER A 574 8.94 10.47 -22.67
C SER A 574 7.99 11.65 -22.52
N MET A 575 7.35 11.80 -21.36
CA MET A 575 6.36 12.86 -21.15
C MET A 575 6.53 13.54 -19.79
N SER A 576 6.45 14.87 -19.81
CA SER A 576 6.68 15.75 -18.67
C SER A 576 6.19 17.16 -18.98
N GLU A 577 5.77 17.93 -17.98
CA GLU A 577 5.47 19.37 -18.14
C GLU A 577 4.40 19.70 -19.21
N CYS A 578 3.42 18.83 -19.50
CA CYS A 578 2.24 19.24 -20.25
C CYS A 578 1.39 20.23 -19.41
N HIS A 579 0.50 20.99 -20.06
CA HIS A 579 -0.32 22.00 -19.38
C HIS A 579 -1.37 21.38 -18.44
N ASP A 580 -1.97 20.25 -18.83
CA ASP A 580 -2.80 19.43 -17.96
C ASP A 580 -2.31 17.96 -17.96
N GLY A 581 -3.04 17.03 -18.59
CA GLY A 581 -2.70 15.62 -18.59
C GLY A 581 -1.47 15.28 -19.43
N LEU A 582 -0.75 14.23 -19.02
CA LEU A 582 0.18 13.57 -19.93
C LEU A 582 -0.61 12.77 -20.96
N ILE A 583 -1.54 11.92 -20.52
CA ILE A 583 -2.41 11.12 -21.38
C ILE A 583 -3.82 11.06 -20.76
N ASP A 584 -4.86 11.40 -21.52
CA ASP A 584 -6.26 11.16 -21.14
C ASP A 584 -6.97 10.17 -22.08
N ALA A 585 -8.00 9.48 -21.57
CA ALA A 585 -8.76 8.47 -22.31
C ALA A 585 -10.22 8.37 -21.87
N ILE A 586 -11.13 8.96 -22.66
CA ILE A 586 -12.54 9.16 -22.30
C ILE A 586 -13.53 8.70 -23.41
N GLN A 587 -14.82 9.00 -23.20
CA GLN A 587 -15.92 8.76 -24.14
C GLN A 587 -16.06 7.29 -24.59
N GLY A 588 -15.86 6.34 -23.69
CA GLY A 588 -15.97 4.91 -23.98
C GLY A 588 -14.75 4.31 -24.67
N SER A 589 -13.63 5.03 -24.76
CA SER A 589 -12.36 4.46 -25.25
C SER A 589 -11.97 3.21 -24.47
N THR A 590 -11.48 2.20 -25.19
CA THR A 590 -11.23 0.85 -24.64
C THR A 590 -10.08 0.17 -25.38
N ALA A 591 -9.58 -0.96 -24.89
CA ALA A 591 -8.42 -1.64 -25.48
C ALA A 591 -7.23 -0.68 -25.71
N ILE A 592 -6.81 0.04 -24.67
CA ILE A 592 -5.64 0.94 -24.69
C ILE A 592 -4.50 0.31 -23.90
N THR A 593 -3.27 0.46 -24.40
CA THR A 593 -2.05 0.19 -23.62
C THR A 593 -1.15 1.41 -23.60
N ILE A 594 -0.61 1.70 -22.42
CA ILE A 594 0.45 2.69 -22.18
C ILE A 594 1.62 1.90 -21.57
N SER A 595 2.79 1.89 -22.19
CA SER A 595 3.91 1.04 -21.77
C SER A 595 5.28 1.67 -22.00
N ASN A 596 6.25 1.36 -21.14
CA ASN A 596 7.64 1.83 -21.27
C ASN A 596 7.81 3.36 -21.39
N CYS A 597 6.77 4.14 -21.13
CA CYS A 597 6.81 5.59 -21.19
C CYS A 597 7.59 6.14 -20.00
N HIS A 598 8.43 7.14 -20.26
CA HIS A 598 9.27 7.77 -19.26
C HIS A 598 8.56 9.01 -18.69
N PHE A 599 7.70 8.77 -17.70
CA PHE A 599 6.97 9.80 -16.96
C PHE A 599 7.82 10.32 -15.80
N THR A 600 8.84 11.14 -16.10
CA THR A 600 9.65 11.75 -15.03
C THR A 600 8.85 12.81 -14.28
N HIS A 601 9.03 12.83 -12.96
CA HIS A 601 8.23 13.56 -11.96
C HIS A 601 6.86 12.90 -11.62
N HIS A 602 6.78 11.56 -11.69
CA HIS A 602 5.72 10.65 -11.16
C HIS A 602 6.36 9.24 -10.82
N ASP A 603 5.72 8.34 -10.04
CA ASP A 603 6.43 7.34 -9.16
C ASP A 603 5.88 5.84 -9.09
N ALA A 604 6.67 4.78 -8.66
CA ALA A 604 6.27 3.32 -8.52
C ALA A 604 7.07 2.31 -7.60
N VAL A 605 6.61 1.19 -6.94
CA VAL A 605 5.52 0.82 -5.92
C VAL A 605 5.06 -0.68 -5.75
N THR A 606 3.75 -0.93 -5.54
CA THR A 606 3.11 -2.00 -4.67
C THR A 606 2.75 -3.40 -5.24
N ASN A 607 2.69 -4.42 -4.36
CA ASN A 607 2.58 -5.88 -4.63
C ASN A 607 1.19 -6.57 -4.53
N ARG A 608 0.96 -7.63 -5.35
CA ARG A 608 -0.20 -8.56 -5.31
C ARG A 608 0.25 -10.04 -5.20
N LEU A 609 -0.24 -10.79 -4.22
CA LEU A 609 0.22 -12.17 -3.97
C LEU A 609 -0.72 -13.25 -4.53
N TYR A 610 -0.12 -14.26 -5.17
CA TYR A 610 -0.75 -15.51 -5.64
C TYR A 610 -1.96 -15.39 -6.60
N ALA A 611 -2.21 -14.21 -7.16
CA ALA A 611 -3.35 -13.95 -8.03
C ALA A 611 -2.95 -13.48 -9.43
N SER A 612 -3.73 -13.89 -10.42
CA SER A 612 -3.51 -13.50 -11.83
C SER A 612 -3.92 -12.04 -12.09
N GLU A 613 -3.38 -11.40 -13.13
CA GLU A 613 -3.83 -10.04 -13.49
C GLU A 613 -5.30 -9.99 -13.90
N SER A 614 -5.84 -11.07 -14.47
CA SER A 614 -7.29 -11.26 -14.73
C SER A 614 -8.15 -11.27 -13.46
N GLU A 615 -7.56 -11.61 -12.32
CA GLU A 615 -8.25 -11.84 -11.04
C GLU A 615 -8.13 -10.62 -10.13
N TRP A 616 -6.89 -10.17 -9.81
CA TRP A 616 -6.70 -9.03 -8.91
C TRP A 616 -7.19 -7.71 -9.52
N LYS A 617 -7.33 -7.61 -10.86
CA LYS A 617 -7.98 -6.46 -11.52
C LYS A 617 -9.42 -6.23 -11.04
N ASN A 618 -10.09 -7.24 -10.51
CA ASN A 618 -11.46 -7.12 -9.98
C ASN A 618 -11.48 -6.78 -8.48
N TRP A 619 -10.38 -6.98 -7.75
CA TRP A 619 -10.29 -6.62 -6.32
C TRP A 619 -10.26 -5.11 -6.14
N ILE A 620 -10.91 -4.57 -5.12
CA ILE A 620 -10.99 -3.13 -4.92
C ILE A 620 -9.85 -2.65 -4.05
N TRP A 621 -8.81 -2.14 -4.71
CA TRP A 621 -7.66 -1.51 -4.08
C TRP A 621 -7.57 -0.08 -4.57
N ARG A 622 -7.69 0.88 -3.65
CA ARG A 622 -7.64 2.33 -3.95
C ARG A 622 -6.54 2.99 -3.11
N SER A 623 -5.80 3.91 -3.73
CA SER A 623 -4.93 4.87 -3.05
C SER A 623 -5.48 6.27 -3.28
N GLU A 624 -5.60 7.03 -2.21
CA GLU A 624 -6.04 8.41 -2.26
C GLU A 624 -5.14 9.27 -1.37
N ARG A 625 -4.29 10.10 -2.03
CA ARG A 625 -3.42 11.11 -1.38
C ARG A 625 -2.30 10.55 -0.49
N ASP A 626 -1.97 9.27 -0.65
CA ASP A 626 -0.71 8.75 -0.13
C ASP A 626 0.46 9.57 -0.68
N VAL A 627 1.45 9.91 0.15
CA VAL A 627 2.71 10.52 -0.33
C VAL A 627 3.73 9.44 -0.54
N LEU A 628 4.20 9.39 -1.78
CA LEU A 628 5.01 8.35 -2.37
C LEU A 628 6.37 8.99 -2.66
N ILE A 629 7.44 8.46 -2.06
CA ILE A 629 8.78 9.08 -2.07
C ILE A 629 9.80 8.03 -2.50
N ASN A 630 10.84 8.46 -3.23
CA ASN A 630 11.96 7.62 -3.69
C ASN A 630 11.54 6.56 -4.73
N GLY A 631 10.53 6.90 -5.57
CA GLY A 631 9.86 5.96 -6.47
C GLY A 631 8.89 5.08 -5.71
N ALA A 632 7.64 5.53 -5.55
CA ALA A 632 6.53 4.70 -5.08
C ALA A 632 5.18 4.91 -5.83
N THR A 633 4.41 3.85 -6.04
CA THR A 633 3.03 3.83 -6.61
C THR A 633 2.16 3.03 -5.69
N PHE A 634 0.86 3.20 -5.84
CA PHE A 634 -0.10 2.18 -5.47
C PHE A 634 -0.85 1.74 -6.73
N ARG A 635 -0.63 0.48 -7.15
CA ARG A 635 -1.27 -0.10 -8.33
C ARG A 635 -2.75 -0.35 -8.02
N THR A 636 -3.61 0.61 -8.33
CA THR A 636 -5.05 0.51 -8.05
C THR A 636 -5.75 -0.55 -8.92
N SER A 637 -6.88 -1.06 -8.45
CA SER A 637 -7.68 -2.06 -9.16
C SER A 637 -9.15 -2.04 -8.74
N GLY A 638 -9.95 -2.84 -9.45
CA GLY A 638 -11.36 -3.06 -9.20
C GLY A 638 -12.27 -2.16 -10.02
N PRO A 639 -13.53 -2.56 -10.23
CA PRO A 639 -14.55 -1.69 -10.81
C PRO A 639 -14.76 -0.43 -9.95
N LEU A 640 -15.39 0.59 -10.52
CA LEU A 640 -15.76 1.80 -9.77
C LEU A 640 -16.70 1.51 -8.58
N SER A 641 -17.41 0.36 -8.62
CA SER A 641 -18.32 -0.17 -7.59
C SER A 641 -18.29 -1.70 -7.63
N PRO A 642 -18.20 -2.45 -6.51
CA PRO A 642 -18.23 -3.91 -6.53
C PRO A 642 -19.65 -4.47 -6.76
N PRO A 643 -19.81 -5.75 -7.13
CA PRO A 643 -21.13 -6.36 -7.40
C PRO A 643 -22.15 -6.33 -6.25
N HIS A 644 -21.69 -6.12 -5.01
CA HIS A 644 -22.53 -6.20 -3.80
C HIS A 644 -22.51 -4.93 -2.92
N LEU A 645 -21.78 -3.87 -3.30
CA LEU A 645 -21.85 -2.56 -2.64
C LEU A 645 -22.11 -1.49 -3.69
N LYS A 646 -23.17 -0.71 -3.51
CA LYS A 646 -23.48 0.43 -4.39
C LYS A 646 -22.53 1.60 -4.12
N PHE A 647 -21.26 1.51 -4.56
CA PHE A 647 -20.42 2.70 -4.57
C PHE A 647 -20.98 3.69 -5.60
N ASN A 648 -21.38 4.86 -5.14
CA ASN A 648 -20.89 6.08 -5.77
C ASN A 648 -19.48 6.35 -5.18
N ARG A 649 -18.50 6.70 -6.02
CA ARG A 649 -17.18 7.18 -5.56
C ARG A 649 -16.70 8.44 -6.28
N LYS A 650 -17.63 9.37 -6.52
CA LYS A 650 -17.41 10.77 -6.14
C LYS A 650 -17.54 10.97 -4.61
N GLU A 651 -18.14 10.00 -3.92
CA GLU A 651 -18.70 10.09 -2.55
C GLU A 651 -17.72 9.89 -1.37
N MET A 652 -16.46 9.50 -1.58
CA MET A 652 -15.54 9.22 -0.45
C MET A 652 -14.57 10.37 -0.13
N ILE A 653 -14.48 10.72 1.16
CA ILE A 653 -13.93 11.99 1.60
C ILE A 653 -12.43 11.90 1.92
N LYS A 654 -11.62 12.22 0.91
CA LYS A 654 -10.38 13.03 1.00
C LYS A 654 -9.69 13.03 2.37
N ALA A 655 -8.86 12.01 2.62
CA ALA A 655 -7.82 12.07 3.65
C ALA A 655 -6.82 13.22 3.40
N LYS A 656 -5.94 13.49 4.37
CA LYS A 656 -4.88 14.51 4.24
C LYS A 656 -3.66 13.94 3.49
N PRO A 657 -2.93 14.77 2.71
CA PRO A 657 -1.72 14.32 2.02
C PRO A 657 -0.70 13.74 2.99
N GLY A 658 -0.03 12.66 2.57
CA GLY A 658 0.96 11.94 3.38
C GLY A 658 2.14 12.78 3.91
N ALA A 659 2.35 13.99 3.41
CA ALA A 659 3.31 14.96 3.98
C ALA A 659 3.05 15.21 5.49
N TYR A 660 1.79 15.21 5.92
CA TYR A 660 1.42 15.40 7.33
C TYR A 660 1.71 14.18 8.22
N VAL A 661 1.97 13.00 7.65
CA VAL A 661 2.12 11.74 8.41
C VAL A 661 3.24 11.82 9.43
N ARG A 662 4.41 12.40 9.11
CA ARG A 662 5.51 12.62 10.08
C ARG A 662 5.08 13.38 11.34
N ARG A 663 4.01 14.19 11.26
CA ARG A 663 3.39 14.88 12.40
C ARG A 663 2.35 13.98 13.09
N LEU A 664 1.53 13.24 12.35
CA LEU A 664 0.50 12.34 12.88
C LEU A 664 1.10 11.14 13.66
N THR A 665 2.18 10.55 13.15
CA THR A 665 2.84 9.33 13.67
C THR A 665 4.03 9.63 14.60
N ARG A 666 4.27 10.90 14.95
CA ARG A 666 5.44 11.39 15.70
C ARG A 666 5.73 10.60 16.99
N PHE A 667 4.70 10.03 17.61
CA PHE A 667 4.76 9.31 18.88
C PHE A 667 4.28 7.86 18.77
N ALA A 668 4.28 7.29 17.56
CA ALA A 668 3.97 5.89 17.39
C ALA A 668 4.99 5.00 18.13
N GLY A 669 4.50 3.92 18.73
CA GLY A 669 5.19 3.11 19.73
C GLY A 669 4.79 3.49 21.16
N THR A 670 5.46 2.87 22.11
CA THR A 670 5.25 3.03 23.55
C THR A 670 5.61 4.44 24.05
N LEU A 671 4.83 4.94 25.01
CA LEU A 671 5.01 6.24 25.62
C LEU A 671 5.54 6.13 27.06
N ASN A 672 6.56 6.94 27.36
CA ASN A 672 7.05 7.15 28.73
C ASN A 672 6.11 8.12 29.50
N CYS A 673 4.88 7.68 29.77
CA CYS A 673 3.87 8.50 30.45
C CYS A 673 4.14 8.64 31.95
N ILE A 674 4.67 9.79 32.39
CA ILE A 674 4.91 10.07 33.82
C ILE A 674 3.64 10.57 34.51
N LYS A 675 3.34 10.04 35.70
CA LYS A 675 2.17 10.43 36.52
C LYS A 675 2.23 11.93 36.88
N ARG A 676 1.07 12.59 36.96
CA ARG A 676 0.87 14.03 37.29
C ARG A 676 1.30 15.06 36.20
N ILE A 677 1.88 14.65 35.07
CA ILE A 677 2.08 15.51 33.89
C ILE A 677 1.22 15.06 32.70
N LYS A 678 1.21 15.84 31.61
CA LYS A 678 0.66 15.36 30.32
C LYS A 678 1.49 14.16 29.85
N CYS A 679 0.86 13.21 29.15
CA CYS A 679 1.60 12.34 28.24
C CYS A 679 1.57 12.94 26.82
#